data_AF-A0A8H4J590-F1
#
_entry.id   AF-A0A8H4J590-F1
#
_cell.length_a   1.000
_cell.length_b   1.000
_cell.length_c   1.000
_cell.angle_alpha   90.00
_cell.angle_beta   90.00
_cell.angle_gamma   90.00
#
_symmetry.space_group_name_H-M   'P 1'
#
loop_
_entity.id
_entity.type
_entity.pdbx_description
1 polymer ?
#
loop_
_entity_poly.entity_id
_entity_poly.type
_entity_poly.pdbx_seq_one_letter_code
_entity_poly.pdbx_strand_id
1 'polypeptide(L)'
;MVLLFIAGIIFATGHHIYYQSLDDTPVSSSTEQEWTIRIGTGLAFLVKATLAESVGIAFTQYLWTIARRKAMAVESIDAMFYLTTDPFAFANAEVLFHAKLLVLLALASWLMPLIATVTPGTLSVVTKMVTNMTDTEVPFTNFANDEAIWSDSMGVGFINEASPAVTRLLTAVSSSLGIISITAPFANSSFTLQFHAPALKCESLADAKTNGQPVGDCQNCTSLQTLWESNIDNGIGANYLYWESATPTYSHNLIFIRTGGGEKVGGDTKNISCQLWNASYTTQLDFNDGVQTTTIQSLEYESTMDYNTSVPFTKLPPGGRAYLSMYLAMSQLLSGDVGFHNGLSSSGMAGSDLPVVKTGLMACPEVIQAWKTFGSKDPPLDKNTSPWMCRNNSVVAAVEDLSRNFTLSLLSSQLLNGNTTTNVRATSPKNYWRYNPLALLISYVAGVAIALMCLFVGGWAHFSNGYSVNASFSSILLTTRNPDLDGIATGQCLGAQPLDRSFGKTKLQFGIVRTIDDIDHAAFGIRGTQASTKRAKSNLLQMSAHGTWAKRTIKNLDPRRKSKEFSDICEKISEDLWKSMCHRDDPQRRFILLDDLKRTWHLRDGAQESRLVRFRKLLASLERDPGIGDGHLKLLSILVWISYGSWREFARAFPKLSDPQDWQDDTFTFKDPRQLRSLFESQVDDRSYTDKFCSAQYLFSPAPIVQLQPSDFDAPLNPFAEGTRLPFLEGARTLHHGTHRVTKHRVAAGALVQRTGDPIDIVAVKTFSPAQEWEFKVEVQNLKKMGRVASAHANIQYCFSAIQIGGTGHLIFQAAECNLSQILHWQEDQFPKNFCNKIKQYLRPSYLLWEARDLRDALQWLHSGFSARNSLDRYKCYHLDFKPDNVLVFAPSHLDQPDDIWIWKIADFGRSVIENTSGDWASPTPNVTSIRPGSA
;
A
#
# COMPACT_ATOMS: atom_id res chain seq x y z
N MET A 1 40.18 -4.55 14.70
CA MET A 1 39.97 -3.38 15.56
C MET A 1 40.16 -2.06 14.80
N VAL A 2 41.38 -1.58 14.54
CA VAL A 2 41.62 -0.26 13.90
C VAL A 2 40.92 -0.09 12.55
N LEU A 3 40.99 -1.10 11.67
CA LEU A 3 40.31 -1.06 10.37
C LEU A 3 38.79 -0.89 10.49
N LEU A 4 38.17 -1.56 11.47
CA LEU A 4 36.73 -1.46 11.72
C LEU A 4 36.35 -0.09 12.28
N PHE A 5 37.19 0.47 13.16
CA PHE A 5 37.00 1.83 13.65
C PHE A 5 37.05 2.87 12.52
N ILE A 6 38.04 2.77 11.63
CA ILE A 6 38.14 3.65 10.45
C ILE A 6 36.94 3.46 9.52
N ALA A 7 36.51 2.22 9.26
CA ALA A 7 35.32 1.94 8.46
C ALA A 7 34.06 2.60 9.05
N GLY A 8 33.90 2.59 10.38
CA GLY A 8 32.80 3.27 11.06
C GLY A 8 32.78 4.79 10.81
N ILE A 9 33.95 5.45 10.83
CA ILE A 9 34.06 6.89 10.51
C ILE A 9 33.71 7.16 9.05
N ILE A 10 34.16 6.30 8.13
CA ILE A 10 33.86 6.43 6.70
C ILE A 10 32.34 6.32 6.46
N PHE A 11 31.67 5.32 7.06
CA PHE A 11 30.22 5.18 6.94
C PHE A 11 29.47 6.35 7.57
N ALA A 12 29.92 6.87 8.72
CA ALA A 12 29.30 8.03 9.36
C ALA A 12 29.40 9.29 8.49
N THR A 13 30.57 9.50 7.86
CA THR A 13 30.79 10.61 6.93
C THR A 13 29.93 10.45 5.68
N GLY A 14 29.85 9.23 5.13
CA GLY A 14 28.98 8.92 3.99
C GLY A 14 27.51 9.18 4.29
N HIS A 15 27.04 8.84 5.50
CA HIS A 15 25.67 9.14 5.93
C HIS A 15 25.40 10.64 6.00
N HIS A 16 26.33 11.42 6.56
CA HIS A 16 26.23 12.87 6.62
C HIS A 16 26.13 13.49 5.21
N ILE A 17 27.04 13.12 4.30
CA ILE A 17 27.05 13.63 2.92
C ILE A 17 25.78 13.25 2.19
N TYR A 18 25.30 12.02 2.36
CA TYR A 18 24.06 11.56 1.73
C TYR A 18 22.85 12.39 2.18
N TYR A 19 22.66 12.58 3.49
CA TYR A 19 21.55 13.39 3.99
C TYR A 19 21.70 14.88 3.66
N GLN A 20 22.92 15.41 3.64
CA GLN A 20 23.17 16.78 3.22
C GLN A 20 22.81 17.00 1.74
N SER A 21 23.06 16.02 0.87
CA SER A 21 22.70 16.12 -0.55
C SER A 21 21.19 16.19 -0.81
N LEU A 22 20.39 15.75 0.17
CA LEU A 22 18.94 15.75 0.09
C LEU A 22 18.30 16.99 0.73
N ASP A 23 19.01 17.73 1.58
CA ASP A 23 18.42 18.85 2.32
C ASP A 23 17.83 19.91 1.37
N ASP A 24 16.61 20.36 1.68
CA ASP A 24 15.83 21.32 0.89
C ASP A 24 15.55 20.90 -0.58
N THR A 25 15.68 19.62 -0.92
CA THR A 25 15.24 19.07 -2.21
C THR A 25 13.78 18.55 -2.15
N PRO A 26 13.02 18.59 -3.27
CA PRO A 26 11.64 18.12 -3.29
C PRO A 26 11.55 16.58 -3.22
N VAL A 27 10.52 16.07 -2.56
CA VAL A 27 10.22 14.63 -2.52
C VAL A 27 9.38 14.25 -3.74
N SER A 28 9.96 13.50 -4.67
CA SER A 28 9.31 13.20 -5.96
C SER A 28 8.31 12.05 -5.88
N SER A 29 8.55 11.05 -5.02
CA SER A 29 7.67 9.88 -4.89
C SER A 29 7.76 9.20 -3.52
N SER A 30 6.73 8.41 -3.16
CA SER A 30 6.74 7.57 -1.97
C SER A 30 7.87 6.53 -2.01
N THR A 31 8.14 5.95 -3.18
CA THR A 31 9.22 4.98 -3.39
C THR A 31 10.59 5.60 -3.11
N GLU A 32 10.85 6.81 -3.62
CA GLU A 32 12.09 7.54 -3.34
C GLU A 32 12.23 7.84 -1.85
N GLN A 33 11.14 8.24 -1.19
CA GLN A 33 11.11 8.49 0.25
C GLN A 33 11.48 7.23 1.05
N GLU A 34 10.87 6.08 0.74
CA GLU A 34 11.17 4.82 1.41
C GLU A 34 12.62 4.39 1.22
N TRP A 35 13.13 4.42 -0.01
CA TRP A 35 14.51 4.02 -0.29
C TRP A 35 15.52 4.96 0.37
N THR A 36 15.24 6.26 0.41
CA THR A 36 16.08 7.25 1.08
C THR A 36 16.22 6.96 2.57
N ILE A 37 15.11 6.66 3.25
CA ILE A 37 15.11 6.32 4.67
C ILE A 37 15.80 4.96 4.89
N ARG A 38 15.58 3.98 4.02
CA ARG A 38 16.23 2.65 4.10
C ARG A 38 17.74 2.74 3.94
N ILE A 39 18.24 3.54 2.99
CA ILE A 39 19.67 3.77 2.78
C ILE A 39 20.29 4.39 4.03
N GLY A 40 19.68 5.45 4.59
CA GLY A 40 20.17 6.06 5.83
C GLY A 40 20.14 5.10 7.03
N THR A 41 19.11 4.28 7.15
CA THR A 41 19.03 3.21 8.17
C THR A 41 20.12 2.17 7.98
N GLY A 42 20.40 1.78 6.74
CA GLY A 42 21.50 0.86 6.40
C GLY A 42 22.87 1.43 6.77
N LEU A 43 23.14 2.70 6.45
CA LEU A 43 24.38 3.39 6.84
C LEU A 43 24.52 3.50 8.36
N ALA A 44 23.44 3.85 9.06
CA ALA A 44 23.38 3.87 10.52
C ALA A 44 23.73 2.52 11.15
N PHE A 45 23.18 1.43 10.60
CA PHE A 45 23.49 0.07 11.04
C PHE A 45 24.96 -0.29 10.79
N LEU A 46 25.53 0.07 9.64
CA LEU A 46 26.94 -0.19 9.31
C LEU A 46 27.90 0.53 10.24
N VAL A 47 27.63 1.80 10.58
CA VAL A 47 28.40 2.53 11.60
C VAL A 47 28.35 1.81 12.94
N LYS A 48 27.13 1.48 13.41
CA LYS A 48 26.95 0.75 14.67
C LYS A 48 27.68 -0.59 14.67
N ALA A 49 27.57 -1.38 13.60
CA ALA A 49 28.14 -2.72 13.53
C ALA A 49 29.67 -2.68 13.56
N THR A 50 30.27 -1.79 12.77
CA THR A 50 31.74 -1.66 12.70
C THR A 50 32.34 -1.11 14.00
N LEU A 51 31.70 -0.12 14.64
CA LEU A 51 32.14 0.40 15.93
C LEU A 51 31.96 -0.63 17.06
N ALA A 52 30.82 -1.32 17.11
CA ALA A 52 30.55 -2.36 18.10
C ALA A 52 31.54 -3.53 17.99
N GLU A 53 31.85 -3.98 16.78
CA GLU A 53 32.83 -5.04 16.56
C GLU A 53 34.25 -4.59 16.96
N SER A 54 34.62 -3.33 16.70
CA SER A 54 35.88 -2.78 17.18
C SER A 54 35.97 -2.79 18.71
N VAL A 55 34.90 -2.42 19.41
CA VAL A 55 34.82 -2.48 20.88
C VAL A 55 34.81 -3.94 21.37
N GLY A 56 34.14 -4.85 20.69
CA GLY A 56 34.11 -6.28 21.02
C GLY A 56 35.51 -6.91 20.98
N ILE A 57 36.28 -6.63 19.92
CA ILE A 57 37.68 -7.09 19.82
C ILE A 57 38.52 -6.50 20.96
N ALA A 58 38.36 -5.21 21.27
CA ALA A 58 39.05 -4.56 22.39
C ALA A 58 38.71 -5.21 23.75
N PHE A 59 37.42 -5.52 23.95
CA PHE A 59 36.92 -6.22 25.11
C PHE A 59 37.57 -7.60 25.25
N THR A 60 37.61 -8.41 24.19
CA THR A 60 38.25 -9.73 24.21
C THR A 60 39.74 -9.64 24.56
N GLN A 61 40.47 -8.68 23.97
CA GLN A 61 41.89 -8.50 24.31
C GLN A 61 42.07 -8.20 25.81
N TYR A 62 41.24 -7.32 26.37
CA TYR A 62 41.34 -6.91 27.77
C TYR A 62 40.85 -7.99 28.74
N LEU A 63 39.85 -8.78 28.37
CA LEU A 63 39.37 -9.94 29.13
C LEU A 63 40.52 -10.90 29.44
N TRP A 64 41.30 -11.26 28.42
CA TRP A 64 42.46 -12.14 28.56
C TRP A 64 43.60 -11.51 29.37
N THR A 65 43.76 -10.19 29.32
CA THR A 65 44.70 -9.48 30.19
C THR A 65 44.31 -9.61 31.67
N ILE A 66 43.01 -9.57 32.00
CA ILE A 66 42.52 -9.80 33.37
C ILE A 66 42.72 -11.25 33.78
N ALA A 67 42.33 -12.21 32.93
CA ALA A 67 42.50 -13.64 33.20
C ALA A 67 43.96 -14.02 33.54
N ARG A 68 44.92 -13.30 32.94
CA ARG A 68 46.35 -13.44 33.24
C ARG A 68 46.80 -12.79 34.55
N ARG A 69 46.30 -11.58 34.83
CA ARG A 69 46.82 -10.74 35.92
C ARG A 69 46.14 -11.00 37.27
N LYS A 70 44.93 -11.57 37.27
CA LYS A 70 44.12 -11.76 38.47
C LYS A 70 43.57 -13.17 38.54
N ALA A 71 43.63 -13.78 39.73
CA ALA A 71 42.92 -15.01 40.02
C ALA A 71 41.45 -14.70 40.31
N MET A 72 40.54 -15.30 39.56
CA MET A 72 39.10 -15.03 39.61
C MET A 72 38.31 -16.32 39.80
N ALA A 73 37.17 -16.26 40.51
CA ALA A 73 36.31 -17.43 40.69
C ALA A 73 35.78 -17.93 39.32
N VAL A 74 35.54 -19.24 39.18
CA VAL A 74 34.98 -19.82 37.94
C VAL A 74 33.69 -19.12 37.53
N GLU A 75 32.77 -18.88 38.49
CA GLU A 75 31.52 -18.16 38.26
C GLU A 75 31.73 -16.72 37.75
N SER A 76 32.85 -16.09 38.16
CA SER A 76 33.23 -14.75 37.74
C SER A 76 33.89 -14.74 36.36
N ILE A 77 34.63 -15.79 36.01
CA ILE A 77 35.18 -15.98 34.66
C ILE A 77 34.05 -16.20 33.67
N ASP A 78 33.06 -17.04 34.00
CA ASP A 78 31.86 -17.22 33.19
C ASP A 78 31.12 -15.90 33.01
N ALA A 79 30.87 -15.16 34.10
CA ALA A 79 30.27 -13.83 34.03
C ALA A 79 31.07 -12.89 33.12
N MET A 80 32.41 -12.90 33.15
CA MET A 80 33.23 -12.09 32.24
C MET A 80 33.02 -12.44 30.76
N PHE A 81 32.85 -13.71 30.40
CA PHE A 81 32.53 -14.11 29.01
C PHE A 81 31.10 -13.74 28.60
N TYR A 82 30.19 -13.63 29.55
CA TYR A 82 28.79 -13.26 29.32
C TYR A 82 28.51 -11.75 29.35
N LEU A 83 29.42 -10.88 29.81
CA LEU A 83 29.19 -9.43 29.97
C LEU A 83 28.64 -8.70 28.72
N THR A 84 28.97 -9.16 27.51
CA THR A 84 28.52 -8.54 26.25
C THR A 84 27.25 -9.17 25.68
N THR A 85 26.76 -10.27 26.26
CA THR A 85 25.61 -11.04 25.75
C THR A 85 24.49 -11.19 26.77
N ASP A 86 24.80 -11.22 28.06
CA ASP A 86 23.85 -11.35 29.17
C ASP A 86 24.00 -10.18 30.16
N PRO A 87 22.97 -9.32 30.34
CA PRO A 87 23.01 -8.23 31.30
C PRO A 87 23.05 -8.70 32.76
N PHE A 88 22.62 -9.92 33.08
CA PHE A 88 22.71 -10.45 34.46
C PHE A 88 24.14 -10.72 34.89
N ALA A 89 25.08 -10.84 33.95
CA ALA A 89 26.51 -10.98 34.24
C ALA A 89 27.09 -9.77 35.00
N PHE A 90 26.47 -8.58 34.87
CA PHE A 90 26.85 -7.40 35.66
C PHE A 90 26.54 -7.55 37.15
N ALA A 91 25.69 -8.49 37.58
CA ALA A 91 25.36 -8.69 39.00
C ALA A 91 26.51 -9.36 39.79
N ASN A 92 27.53 -9.90 39.13
CA ASN A 92 28.68 -10.49 39.81
C ASN A 92 29.57 -9.41 40.44
N ALA A 93 29.53 -9.32 41.78
CA ALA A 93 30.29 -8.33 42.54
C ALA A 93 31.81 -8.45 42.35
N GLU A 94 32.36 -9.66 42.20
CA GLU A 94 33.80 -9.85 41.99
C GLU A 94 34.24 -9.20 40.66
N VAL A 95 33.46 -9.39 39.59
CA VAL A 95 33.69 -8.76 38.27
C VAL A 95 33.55 -7.23 38.35
N LEU A 96 32.51 -6.71 38.99
CA LEU A 96 32.31 -5.26 39.18
C LEU A 96 33.50 -4.59 39.88
N PHE A 97 34.01 -5.17 40.96
CA PHE A 97 35.09 -4.56 41.75
C PHE A 97 36.49 -4.83 41.17
N HIS A 98 36.73 -6.01 40.59
CA HIS A 98 38.06 -6.42 40.14
C HIS A 98 38.29 -6.23 38.63
N ALA A 99 37.25 -6.15 37.81
CA ALA A 99 37.31 -6.01 36.36
C ALA A 99 36.66 -4.70 35.84
N LYS A 100 36.74 -3.61 36.60
CA LYS A 100 36.10 -2.30 36.30
C LYS A 100 36.18 -1.84 34.84
N LEU A 101 37.38 -1.87 34.25
CA LEU A 101 37.57 -1.39 32.87
C LEU A 101 36.93 -2.34 31.84
N LEU A 102 36.85 -3.64 32.14
CA LEU A 102 36.15 -4.63 31.32
C LEU A 102 34.63 -4.42 31.37
N VAL A 103 34.11 -4.08 32.54
CA VAL A 103 32.70 -3.66 32.73
C VAL A 103 32.40 -2.40 31.92
N LEU A 104 33.28 -1.40 31.91
CA LEU A 104 33.12 -0.19 31.09
C LEU A 104 33.14 -0.49 29.58
N LEU A 105 34.02 -1.38 29.12
CA LEU A 105 34.05 -1.87 27.74
C LEU A 105 32.75 -2.59 27.36
N ALA A 106 32.22 -3.43 28.25
CA ALA A 106 30.94 -4.11 28.04
C ALA A 106 29.78 -3.10 27.98
N LEU A 107 29.70 -2.17 28.93
CA LEU A 107 28.69 -1.10 28.92
C LEU A 107 28.75 -0.27 27.63
N ALA A 108 29.95 0.05 27.14
CA ALA A 108 30.13 0.72 25.85
C ALA A 108 29.54 -0.10 24.70
N SER A 109 29.71 -1.43 24.69
CA SER A 109 29.11 -2.29 23.66
C SER A 109 27.58 -2.29 23.69
N TRP A 110 26.97 -2.22 24.88
CA TRP A 110 25.52 -2.13 25.08
C TRP A 110 24.93 -0.78 24.66
N LEU A 111 25.73 0.29 24.64
CA LEU A 111 25.31 1.63 24.21
C LEU A 111 25.42 1.84 22.69
N MET A 112 26.23 1.05 21.97
CA MET A 112 26.40 1.16 20.52
C MET A 112 25.09 1.09 19.70
N PRO A 113 24.10 0.25 20.04
CA PRO A 113 22.80 0.23 19.35
C PRO A 113 22.08 1.58 19.28
N LEU A 114 22.26 2.47 20.27
CA LEU A 114 21.58 3.78 20.30
C LEU A 114 21.93 4.66 19.09
N ILE A 115 23.14 4.51 18.54
CA ILE A 115 23.57 5.22 17.33
C ILE A 115 22.65 4.87 16.16
N ALA A 116 22.35 3.58 15.97
CA ALA A 116 21.49 3.11 14.88
C ALA A 116 20.00 3.46 15.10
N THR A 117 19.59 3.69 16.34
CA THR A 117 18.22 4.09 16.68
C THR A 117 17.95 5.57 16.43
N VAL A 118 18.89 6.45 16.80
CA VAL A 118 18.66 7.91 16.75
C VAL A 118 18.94 8.49 15.36
N THR A 119 19.96 7.99 14.67
CA THR A 119 20.46 8.61 13.43
C THR A 119 19.50 8.59 12.24
N PRO A 120 18.64 7.57 12.01
CA PRO A 120 17.65 7.62 10.92
C PRO A 120 16.61 8.73 11.09
N GLY A 121 16.31 9.14 12.34
CA GLY A 121 15.36 10.22 12.64
C GLY A 121 15.88 11.63 12.38
N THR A 122 17.08 11.77 11.81
CA THR A 122 17.70 13.09 11.53
C THR A 122 17.31 13.68 10.18
N LEU A 123 16.65 12.89 9.32
CA LEU A 123 16.03 13.34 8.07
C LEU A 123 14.51 13.30 8.23
N SER A 124 13.85 14.39 7.90
CA SER A 124 12.39 14.55 8.01
C SER A 124 11.80 15.10 6.71
N VAL A 125 10.49 14.94 6.54
CA VAL A 125 9.75 15.51 5.41
C VAL A 125 8.90 16.67 5.93
N VAL A 126 9.06 17.83 5.31
CA VAL A 126 8.29 19.04 5.62
C VAL A 126 7.50 19.49 4.41
N THR A 127 6.23 19.86 4.60
CA THR A 127 5.39 20.38 3.52
C THR A 127 5.57 21.90 3.40
N LYS A 128 5.87 22.38 2.19
CA LYS A 128 5.97 23.81 1.86
C LYS A 128 4.92 24.15 0.79
N MET A 129 4.30 25.32 0.90
CA MET A 129 3.38 25.82 -0.14
C MET A 129 4.19 26.39 -1.29
N VAL A 130 3.94 25.89 -2.50
CA VAL A 130 4.62 26.36 -3.72
C VAL A 130 3.59 26.98 -4.65
N THR A 131 3.85 28.23 -5.01
CA THR A 131 3.04 28.97 -5.98
C THR A 131 3.66 28.81 -7.37
N ASN A 132 2.87 28.30 -8.31
CA ASN A 132 3.23 28.20 -9.72
C ASN A 132 2.26 29.02 -10.56
N MET A 133 2.76 29.62 -11.63
CA MET A 133 1.95 30.20 -12.69
C MET A 133 1.72 29.12 -13.75
N THR A 134 0.46 28.77 -13.99
CA THR A 134 0.08 27.72 -14.94
C THR A 134 -0.96 28.27 -15.90
N ASP A 135 -0.71 28.13 -17.19
CA ASP A 135 -1.70 28.45 -18.20
C ASP A 135 -2.78 27.36 -18.19
N THR A 136 -4.02 27.74 -17.88
CA THR A 136 -5.13 26.81 -17.71
C THR A 136 -6.36 27.35 -18.40
N GLU A 137 -7.15 26.44 -18.96
CA GLU A 137 -8.43 26.78 -19.57
C GLU A 137 -9.48 27.04 -18.48
N VAL A 138 -10.05 28.23 -18.48
CA VAL A 138 -11.06 28.69 -17.51
C VAL A 138 -12.33 29.14 -18.25
N PRO A 139 -13.50 29.08 -17.59
CA PRO A 139 -14.73 29.62 -18.15
C PRO A 139 -14.59 31.10 -18.51
N PHE A 140 -15.16 31.47 -19.65
CA PHE A 140 -15.14 32.83 -20.19
C PHE A 140 -16.46 33.14 -20.89
N THR A 141 -16.94 34.38 -20.82
CA THR A 141 -18.15 34.80 -21.52
C THR A 141 -17.83 35.14 -22.98
N ASN A 142 -18.10 34.19 -23.89
CA ASN A 142 -18.06 34.48 -25.32
C ASN A 142 -19.50 34.57 -25.88
N PHE A 143 -19.99 35.80 -25.96
CA PHE A 143 -21.35 36.09 -26.41
C PHE A 143 -21.62 35.77 -27.90
N ALA A 144 -20.60 35.41 -28.68
CA ALA A 144 -20.71 35.18 -30.13
C ALA A 144 -20.75 33.69 -30.56
N ASN A 145 -20.47 32.74 -29.66
CA ASN A 145 -20.18 31.35 -30.07
C ASN A 145 -21.42 30.46 -30.35
N ASP A 146 -22.61 30.82 -29.86
CA ASP A 146 -23.86 30.11 -30.18
C ASP A 146 -25.05 31.06 -30.00
N GLU A 147 -25.42 31.78 -31.05
CA GLU A 147 -26.49 32.78 -30.96
C GLU A 147 -27.86 32.15 -30.67
N ALA A 148 -28.09 30.88 -31.01
CA ALA A 148 -29.39 30.24 -30.88
C ALA A 148 -29.79 29.95 -29.43
N ILE A 149 -28.82 29.68 -28.55
CA ILE A 149 -29.10 29.28 -27.16
C ILE A 149 -29.57 30.44 -26.28
N TRP A 150 -29.37 31.68 -26.69
CA TRP A 150 -29.64 32.86 -25.87
C TRP A 150 -31.13 33.22 -25.82
N SER A 151 -31.90 33.00 -26.89
CA SER A 151 -33.29 33.48 -26.94
C SER A 151 -34.20 32.56 -27.73
N ASP A 152 -35.50 32.57 -27.40
CA ASP A 152 -36.53 31.99 -28.25
C ASP A 152 -36.87 32.95 -29.41
N SER A 153 -37.26 32.39 -30.57
CA SER A 153 -37.50 33.17 -31.79
C SER A 153 -38.86 32.89 -32.42
N MET A 154 -39.58 33.94 -32.81
CA MET A 154 -40.81 33.84 -33.61
C MET A 154 -40.51 33.53 -35.09
N GLY A 155 -41.54 33.10 -35.83
CA GLY A 155 -41.48 32.51 -37.19
C GLY A 155 -40.93 33.34 -38.36
N VAL A 156 -40.16 34.41 -38.10
CA VAL A 156 -39.41 35.22 -39.08
C VAL A 156 -38.07 35.76 -38.52
N GLY A 157 -37.58 35.19 -37.42
CA GLY A 157 -36.29 35.54 -36.83
C GLY A 157 -36.31 36.74 -35.87
N PHE A 158 -37.47 37.12 -35.34
CA PHE A 158 -37.58 38.08 -34.23
C PHE A 158 -37.35 37.39 -32.89
N ILE A 159 -36.72 38.08 -31.95
CA ILE A 159 -36.53 37.60 -30.58
C ILE A 159 -37.84 37.80 -29.82
N ASN A 160 -38.38 36.72 -29.26
CA ASN A 160 -39.59 36.78 -28.44
C ASN A 160 -39.23 37.02 -26.98
N GLU A 161 -38.47 36.08 -26.41
CA GLU A 161 -38.15 36.02 -24.99
C GLU A 161 -36.74 35.46 -24.79
N ALA A 162 -36.21 35.64 -23.57
CA ALA A 162 -34.98 34.99 -23.16
C ALA A 162 -35.13 33.47 -23.14
N SER A 163 -34.06 32.72 -23.43
CA SER A 163 -34.15 31.27 -23.41
C SER A 163 -34.34 30.73 -21.99
N PRO A 164 -34.90 29.52 -21.84
CA PRO A 164 -35.02 28.88 -20.53
C PRO A 164 -33.68 28.73 -19.79
N ALA A 165 -32.55 28.64 -20.50
CA ALA A 165 -31.23 28.57 -19.88
C ALA A 165 -30.85 29.89 -19.20
N VAL A 166 -31.10 31.02 -19.87
CA VAL A 166 -30.85 32.38 -19.37
C VAL A 166 -31.77 32.68 -18.19
N THR A 167 -33.08 32.40 -18.31
CA THR A 167 -34.08 32.65 -17.26
C THR A 167 -33.84 31.77 -16.02
N ARG A 168 -33.44 30.50 -16.19
CA ARG A 168 -33.11 29.60 -15.07
C ARG A 168 -31.88 30.09 -14.30
N LEU A 169 -30.84 30.54 -15.01
CA LEU A 169 -29.65 31.09 -14.38
C LEU A 169 -29.99 32.37 -13.59
N LEU A 170 -30.72 33.31 -14.20
CA LEU A 170 -31.17 34.52 -13.52
C LEU A 170 -32.02 34.22 -12.29
N THR A 171 -32.92 33.23 -12.37
CA THR A 171 -33.72 32.78 -11.22
C THR A 171 -32.82 32.29 -10.09
N ALA A 172 -31.80 31.47 -10.39
CA ALA A 172 -30.85 30.99 -9.39
C ALA A 172 -30.01 32.12 -8.75
N VAL A 173 -29.56 33.09 -9.56
CA VAL A 173 -28.83 34.29 -9.09
C VAL A 173 -29.72 35.13 -8.18
N SER A 174 -30.96 35.40 -8.60
CA SER A 174 -31.90 36.23 -7.86
C SER A 174 -32.32 35.60 -6.53
N SER A 175 -32.40 34.27 -6.46
CA SER A 175 -32.76 33.52 -5.25
C SER A 175 -31.56 33.30 -4.31
N SER A 176 -30.36 33.06 -4.86
CA SER A 176 -29.12 32.94 -4.06
C SER A 176 -28.59 34.28 -3.57
N LEU A 177 -29.13 35.38 -4.12
CA LEU A 177 -28.73 36.75 -3.88
C LEU A 177 -27.27 37.01 -4.22
N GLY A 178 -26.55 36.13 -4.93
CA GLY A 178 -25.11 36.24 -5.15
C GLY A 178 -24.64 35.64 -6.48
N ILE A 179 -23.33 35.58 -6.67
CA ILE A 179 -22.72 34.99 -7.87
C ILE A 179 -22.74 33.48 -7.72
N ILE A 180 -23.23 32.76 -8.74
CA ILE A 180 -23.14 31.31 -8.80
C ILE A 180 -21.68 30.92 -9.07
N SER A 181 -21.11 30.09 -8.20
CA SER A 181 -19.71 29.70 -8.27
C SER A 181 -19.42 28.79 -9.47
N ILE A 182 -18.26 29.00 -10.09
CA ILE A 182 -17.65 28.11 -11.08
C ILE A 182 -16.84 27.01 -10.38
N THR A 183 -16.55 25.95 -11.12
CA THR A 183 -15.62 24.92 -10.65
C THR A 183 -14.20 25.50 -10.57
N ALA A 184 -13.57 25.42 -9.40
CA ALA A 184 -12.20 25.88 -9.19
C ALA A 184 -11.22 25.09 -10.07
N PRO A 185 -10.30 25.75 -10.82
CA PRO A 185 -9.28 25.04 -11.59
C PRO A 185 -8.29 24.30 -10.67
N PHE A 186 -7.94 24.91 -9.53
CA PHE A 186 -7.21 24.29 -8.44
C PHE A 186 -7.77 24.76 -7.09
N ALA A 187 -7.61 23.97 -6.03
CA ALA A 187 -8.14 24.26 -4.70
C ALA A 187 -7.73 25.65 -4.17
N ASN A 188 -6.43 25.97 -4.23
CA ASN A 188 -5.90 27.28 -3.87
C ASN A 188 -5.37 27.95 -5.13
N SER A 189 -6.17 28.81 -5.76
CA SER A 189 -5.79 29.46 -7.00
C SER A 189 -6.39 30.84 -7.16
N SER A 190 -5.75 31.67 -7.97
CA SER A 190 -6.35 32.94 -8.38
C SER A 190 -6.01 33.33 -9.81
N PHE A 191 -6.94 34.03 -10.45
CA PHE A 191 -6.75 34.56 -11.80
C PHE A 191 -7.64 35.77 -12.05
N THR A 192 -7.24 36.57 -13.04
CA THR A 192 -7.97 37.76 -13.47
C THR A 192 -8.54 37.54 -14.86
N LEU A 193 -9.77 38.00 -15.08
CA LEU A 193 -10.43 38.02 -16.39
C LEU A 193 -10.81 39.46 -16.75
N GLN A 194 -10.65 39.79 -18.03
CA GLN A 194 -11.10 41.05 -18.60
C GLN A 194 -12.04 40.76 -19.78
N PHE A 195 -13.26 41.29 -19.75
CA PHE A 195 -14.26 41.05 -20.79
C PHE A 195 -15.33 42.15 -20.85
N HIS A 196 -15.97 42.30 -22.01
CA HIS A 196 -17.11 43.20 -22.19
C HIS A 196 -18.42 42.42 -22.02
N ALA A 197 -19.36 42.95 -21.24
CA ALA A 197 -20.63 42.31 -20.96
C ALA A 197 -21.75 43.33 -20.66
N PRO A 198 -23.03 42.93 -20.73
CA PRO A 198 -24.12 43.82 -20.38
C PRO A 198 -24.11 44.16 -18.88
N ALA A 199 -24.43 45.41 -18.56
CA ALA A 199 -24.64 45.90 -17.21
C ALA A 199 -25.84 46.85 -17.21
N LEU A 200 -26.73 46.72 -16.23
CA LEU A 200 -27.69 47.77 -15.94
C LEU A 200 -27.02 48.88 -15.13
N LYS A 201 -27.29 50.13 -15.51
CA LYS A 201 -26.96 51.32 -14.75
C LYS A 201 -28.25 52.02 -14.38
N CYS A 202 -28.47 52.27 -13.10
CA CYS A 202 -29.71 52.85 -12.59
C CYS A 202 -29.43 54.19 -11.93
N GLU A 203 -30.32 55.16 -12.14
CA GLU A 203 -30.26 56.46 -11.51
C GLU A 203 -31.68 56.99 -11.21
N SER A 204 -31.77 58.03 -10.38
CA SER A 204 -33.07 58.66 -10.14
C SER A 204 -33.59 59.29 -11.44
N LEU A 205 -34.90 59.32 -11.65
CA LEU A 205 -35.48 59.91 -12.87
C LEU A 205 -35.08 61.38 -13.05
N ALA A 206 -34.84 62.12 -11.95
CA ALA A 206 -34.37 63.50 -12.00
C ALA A 206 -32.93 63.60 -12.51
N ASP A 207 -32.06 62.71 -12.03
CA ASP A 207 -30.65 62.65 -12.45
C ASP A 207 -30.54 62.17 -13.90
N ALA A 208 -31.30 61.13 -14.26
CA ALA A 208 -31.42 60.60 -15.62
C ALA A 208 -31.72 61.69 -16.65
N LYS A 209 -32.68 62.57 -16.33
CA LYS A 209 -33.04 63.71 -17.17
C LYS A 209 -31.91 64.72 -17.29
N THR A 210 -31.23 65.00 -16.19
CA THR A 210 -30.12 65.96 -16.12
C THR A 210 -28.91 65.44 -16.90
N ASN A 211 -28.64 64.14 -16.83
CA ASN A 211 -27.56 63.45 -17.51
C ASN A 211 -27.86 63.16 -18.98
N GLY A 212 -29.06 63.50 -19.46
CA GLY A 212 -29.46 63.33 -20.86
C GLY A 212 -29.58 61.86 -21.28
N GLN A 213 -30.14 61.00 -20.41
CA GLN A 213 -30.31 59.58 -20.69
C GLN A 213 -31.10 59.36 -22.00
N PRO A 214 -30.57 58.58 -22.97
CA PRO A 214 -31.21 58.40 -24.27
C PRO A 214 -32.49 57.57 -24.15
N VAL A 215 -33.52 58.00 -24.88
CA VAL A 215 -34.92 57.50 -24.80
C VAL A 215 -35.23 56.40 -25.84
N GLY A 216 -34.22 55.99 -26.63
CA GLY A 216 -34.35 55.01 -27.71
C GLY A 216 -35.08 55.53 -28.96
N ASP A 217 -35.17 54.70 -30.01
CA ASP A 217 -35.86 55.03 -31.27
C ASP A 217 -37.39 54.80 -31.16
N CYS A 218 -38.12 55.80 -30.68
CA CYS A 218 -39.59 55.78 -30.65
C CYS A 218 -40.21 57.03 -31.29
N GLN A 219 -41.21 56.81 -32.16
CA GLN A 219 -41.77 57.84 -33.04
C GLN A 219 -42.52 58.98 -32.32
N ASN A 220 -42.85 58.84 -31.03
CA ASN A 220 -43.64 59.81 -30.25
C ASN A 220 -43.05 60.18 -28.87
N CYS A 221 -41.85 59.72 -28.49
CA CYS A 221 -41.27 60.05 -27.18
C CYS A 221 -40.24 61.18 -27.32
N THR A 222 -40.69 62.42 -27.18
CA THR A 222 -39.84 63.62 -27.28
C THR A 222 -38.98 63.87 -26.04
N SER A 223 -39.29 63.23 -24.90
CA SER A 223 -38.51 63.32 -23.67
C SER A 223 -38.66 62.08 -22.79
N LEU A 224 -37.66 61.81 -21.93
CA LEU A 224 -37.70 60.73 -20.94
C LEU A 224 -38.90 60.85 -19.99
N GLN A 225 -39.32 62.08 -19.70
CA GLN A 225 -40.48 62.38 -18.86
C GLN A 225 -41.78 61.90 -19.49
N THR A 226 -41.97 62.16 -20.79
CA THR A 226 -43.15 61.74 -21.53
C THR A 226 -43.24 60.22 -21.60
N LEU A 227 -42.09 59.55 -21.75
CA LEU A 227 -42.02 58.08 -21.76
C LEU A 227 -42.31 57.48 -20.38
N TRP A 228 -41.87 58.12 -19.30
CA TRP A 228 -42.23 57.71 -17.94
C TRP A 228 -43.74 57.82 -17.71
N GLU A 229 -44.34 58.97 -18.04
CA GLU A 229 -45.76 59.24 -17.83
C GLU A 229 -46.69 58.34 -18.65
N SER A 230 -46.24 57.81 -19.79
CA SER A 230 -46.99 56.84 -20.59
C SER A 230 -46.96 55.41 -20.05
N ASN A 231 -46.01 55.09 -19.16
CA ASN A 231 -45.71 53.70 -18.78
C ASN A 231 -45.85 53.40 -17.29
N ILE A 232 -45.79 54.42 -16.43
CA ILE A 232 -46.00 54.31 -14.98
C ILE A 232 -47.35 54.94 -14.63
N ASP A 233 -48.23 54.18 -13.97
CA ASP A 233 -49.58 54.65 -13.63
C ASP A 233 -49.52 55.77 -12.59
N ASN A 234 -50.14 56.91 -12.89
CA ASN A 234 -50.29 58.04 -11.97
C ASN A 234 -51.71 58.15 -11.40
N GLY A 235 -52.53 57.12 -11.56
CA GLY A 235 -53.89 57.01 -11.04
C GLY A 235 -53.98 56.97 -9.52
N ILE A 236 -55.19 56.83 -8.98
CA ILE A 236 -55.39 56.76 -7.51
C ILE A 236 -54.83 55.45 -6.94
N GLY A 237 -54.88 54.35 -7.71
CA GLY A 237 -54.38 53.03 -7.33
C GLY A 237 -52.86 52.98 -7.10
N ALA A 238 -52.11 53.76 -7.88
CA ALA A 238 -50.66 53.97 -7.75
C ALA A 238 -50.19 54.30 -6.32
N ASN A 239 -51.02 55.02 -5.55
CA ASN A 239 -50.64 55.43 -4.20
C ASN A 239 -50.51 54.24 -3.24
N TYR A 240 -51.07 53.07 -3.57
CA TYR A 240 -51.07 51.85 -2.76
C TYR A 240 -50.08 50.79 -3.25
N LEU A 241 -49.24 51.12 -4.23
CA LEU A 241 -48.14 50.29 -4.71
C LEU A 241 -46.88 50.65 -3.93
N TYR A 242 -46.08 49.64 -3.58
CA TYR A 242 -44.73 49.82 -3.05
C TYR A 242 -43.64 49.38 -4.05
N TRP A 243 -44.04 48.69 -5.12
CA TRP A 243 -43.24 48.38 -6.28
C TRP A 243 -44.11 48.48 -7.52
N GLU A 244 -43.62 49.17 -8.54
CA GLU A 244 -44.18 49.16 -9.88
C GLU A 244 -43.01 49.24 -10.84
N SER A 245 -43.00 48.36 -11.83
CA SER A 245 -41.96 48.36 -12.83
C SER A 245 -42.56 48.11 -14.20
N ALA A 246 -42.21 48.98 -15.14
CA ALA A 246 -42.66 48.90 -16.51
C ALA A 246 -41.46 49.01 -17.47
N THR A 247 -41.56 48.28 -18.57
CA THR A 247 -40.69 48.49 -19.73
C THR A 247 -41.44 49.32 -20.76
N PRO A 248 -40.87 50.42 -21.28
CA PRO A 248 -41.56 51.21 -22.28
C PRO A 248 -41.72 50.41 -23.58
N THR A 249 -42.93 50.40 -24.13
CA THR A 249 -43.20 49.83 -25.44
C THR A 249 -42.28 50.57 -26.43
N TYR A 250 -41.45 49.83 -27.17
CA TYR A 250 -40.42 50.32 -28.11
C TYR A 250 -39.05 50.73 -27.52
N SER A 251 -38.90 50.91 -26.20
CA SER A 251 -37.59 51.16 -25.56
C SER A 251 -37.05 49.85 -24.97
N HIS A 252 -36.10 49.24 -25.67
CA HIS A 252 -35.62 47.89 -25.32
C HIS A 252 -34.34 47.89 -24.50
N ASN A 253 -34.04 49.03 -23.89
CA ASN A 253 -32.88 49.21 -23.03
C ASN A 253 -33.21 50.00 -21.77
N LEU A 254 -34.48 50.32 -21.51
CA LEU A 254 -34.94 51.09 -20.36
C LEU A 254 -35.93 50.30 -19.52
N ILE A 255 -35.68 50.27 -18.21
CA ILE A 255 -36.62 49.77 -17.21
C ILE A 255 -36.94 50.93 -16.28
N PHE A 256 -38.22 51.23 -16.12
CA PHE A 256 -38.71 52.19 -15.15
C PHE A 256 -39.17 51.45 -13.92
N ILE A 257 -38.73 51.93 -12.76
CA ILE A 257 -39.10 51.37 -11.47
C ILE A 257 -39.55 52.51 -10.58
N ARG A 258 -40.78 52.42 -10.08
CA ARG A 258 -41.26 53.26 -8.99
C ARG A 258 -41.32 52.43 -7.73
N THR A 259 -40.66 52.92 -6.69
CA THR A 259 -40.73 52.34 -5.34
C THR A 259 -41.22 53.38 -4.35
N GLY A 260 -41.60 52.94 -3.16
CA GLY A 260 -42.19 53.85 -2.17
C GLY A 260 -43.70 54.03 -2.36
N GLY A 261 -44.40 54.35 -1.27
CA GLY A 261 -45.84 54.62 -1.32
C GLY A 261 -46.13 56.04 -1.81
N GLY A 262 -47.29 56.26 -2.43
CA GLY A 262 -47.66 57.58 -2.95
C GLY A 262 -47.75 58.66 -1.86
N GLU A 263 -47.52 59.92 -2.21
CA GLU A 263 -47.56 61.05 -1.27
C GLU A 263 -48.88 61.13 -0.48
N LYS A 264 -50.00 60.71 -1.09
CA LYS A 264 -51.35 60.74 -0.50
C LYS A 264 -51.54 59.78 0.68
N VAL A 265 -50.67 58.80 0.86
CA VAL A 265 -50.67 57.87 2.00
C VAL A 265 -49.52 58.14 2.99
N GLY A 266 -48.77 59.23 2.80
CA GLY A 266 -47.60 59.57 3.61
C GLY A 266 -46.34 58.77 3.25
N GLY A 267 -46.28 58.16 2.07
CA GLY A 267 -45.09 57.49 1.56
C GLY A 267 -44.12 58.44 0.85
N ASP A 268 -42.86 57.99 0.68
CA ASP A 268 -41.80 58.69 -0.06
C ASP A 268 -41.52 57.93 -1.36
N THR A 269 -42.00 58.44 -2.49
CA THR A 269 -41.84 57.79 -3.79
C THR A 269 -40.44 58.02 -4.37
N LYS A 270 -39.82 56.96 -4.88
CA LYS A 270 -38.57 57.00 -5.64
C LYS A 270 -38.83 56.54 -7.06
N ASN A 271 -38.59 57.44 -8.01
CA ASN A 271 -38.68 57.16 -9.43
C ASN A 271 -37.28 56.86 -9.96
N ILE A 272 -37.09 55.68 -10.53
CA ILE A 272 -35.79 55.15 -10.95
C ILE A 272 -35.87 54.79 -12.42
N SER A 273 -34.85 55.19 -13.18
CA SER A 273 -34.63 54.71 -14.55
C SER A 273 -33.36 53.89 -14.62
N CYS A 274 -33.45 52.69 -15.18
CA CYS A 274 -32.34 51.80 -15.41
C CYS A 274 -32.11 51.62 -16.90
N GLN A 275 -30.87 51.81 -17.35
CA GLN A 275 -30.45 51.61 -18.74
C GLN A 275 -29.50 50.44 -18.90
N LEU A 276 -29.61 49.73 -20.03
CA LEU A 276 -28.64 48.72 -20.45
C LEU A 276 -27.41 49.36 -21.10
N TRP A 277 -26.24 49.03 -20.57
CA TRP A 277 -24.95 49.47 -21.06
C TRP A 277 -24.08 48.29 -21.47
N ASN A 278 -23.20 48.54 -22.44
CA ASN A 278 -22.00 47.77 -22.64
C ASN A 278 -20.96 48.22 -21.61
N ALA A 279 -20.46 47.30 -20.79
CA ALA A 279 -19.47 47.61 -19.78
C ALA A 279 -18.26 46.69 -19.86
N SER A 280 -17.08 47.26 -19.62
CA SER A 280 -15.82 46.53 -19.49
C SER A 280 -15.63 46.10 -18.04
N TYR A 281 -15.55 44.79 -17.81
CA TYR A 281 -15.34 44.18 -16.51
C TYR A 281 -13.89 43.71 -16.38
N THR A 282 -13.23 44.09 -15.29
CA THR A 282 -12.00 43.42 -14.83
C THR A 282 -12.29 42.73 -13.51
N THR A 283 -12.30 41.39 -13.52
CA THR A 283 -12.69 40.59 -12.36
C THR A 283 -11.57 39.67 -11.89
N GLN A 284 -11.37 39.65 -10.58
CA GLN A 284 -10.45 38.74 -9.89
C GLN A 284 -11.26 37.61 -9.27
N LEU A 285 -10.91 36.38 -9.61
CA LEU A 285 -11.46 35.18 -9.02
C LEU A 285 -10.39 34.54 -8.14
N ASP A 286 -10.71 34.40 -6.86
CA ASP A 286 -9.86 33.77 -5.86
C ASP A 286 -10.55 32.51 -5.33
N PHE A 287 -9.81 31.42 -5.25
CA PHE A 287 -10.26 30.14 -4.73
C PHE A 287 -9.42 29.79 -3.51
N ASN A 288 -10.09 29.66 -2.36
CA ASN A 288 -9.49 29.17 -1.13
C ASN A 288 -10.12 27.83 -0.78
N ASP A 289 -9.33 26.76 -0.85
CA ASP A 289 -9.77 25.37 -0.69
C ASP A 289 -11.01 25.03 -1.56
N GLY A 290 -11.05 25.57 -2.78
CA GLY A 290 -12.12 25.38 -3.75
C GLY A 290 -13.31 26.33 -3.59
N VAL A 291 -13.35 27.15 -2.55
CA VAL A 291 -14.40 28.15 -2.33
C VAL A 291 -14.08 29.42 -3.11
N GLN A 292 -14.97 29.81 -4.01
CA GLN A 292 -14.83 30.99 -4.86
C GLN A 292 -15.15 32.28 -4.11
N THR A 293 -14.29 33.28 -4.27
CA THR A 293 -14.57 34.69 -4.01
C THR A 293 -14.32 35.47 -5.30
N THR A 294 -15.27 36.30 -5.71
CA THR A 294 -15.17 37.11 -6.92
C THR A 294 -15.23 38.58 -6.58
N THR A 295 -14.26 39.33 -7.06
CA THR A 295 -14.20 40.79 -6.87
C THR A 295 -14.08 41.49 -8.21
N ILE A 296 -14.86 42.54 -8.40
CA ILE A 296 -14.77 43.41 -9.58
C ILE A 296 -13.73 44.48 -9.24
N GLN A 297 -12.59 44.46 -9.92
CA GLN A 297 -11.50 45.43 -9.73
C GLN A 297 -11.81 46.75 -10.45
N SER A 298 -12.36 46.67 -11.66
CA SER A 298 -12.85 47.83 -12.41
C SER A 298 -14.10 47.49 -13.20
N LEU A 299 -14.99 48.48 -13.32
CA LEU A 299 -16.20 48.44 -14.13
C LEU A 299 -16.35 49.78 -14.85
N GLU A 300 -16.20 49.78 -16.16
CA GLU A 300 -16.32 50.99 -16.98
C GLU A 300 -17.52 50.88 -17.93
N TYR A 301 -18.42 51.85 -17.90
CA TYR A 301 -19.60 51.92 -18.77
C TYR A 301 -19.24 52.62 -20.08
N GLU A 302 -19.22 51.90 -21.20
CA GLU A 302 -18.67 52.38 -22.48
C GLU A 302 -19.74 53.02 -23.37
N SER A 303 -20.82 52.31 -23.64
CA SER A 303 -21.88 52.76 -24.55
C SER A 303 -23.24 52.21 -24.16
N THR A 304 -24.29 53.00 -24.32
CA THR A 304 -25.68 52.52 -24.20
C THR A 304 -25.99 51.56 -25.32
N MET A 305 -26.64 50.45 -25.00
CA MET A 305 -27.12 49.51 -26.01
C MET A 305 -28.57 49.81 -26.31
N ASP A 306 -28.94 49.98 -27.58
CA ASP A 306 -30.34 50.17 -28.01
C ASP A 306 -30.68 49.11 -29.07
N TYR A 307 -31.26 48.00 -28.60
CA TYR A 307 -31.54 46.83 -29.45
C TYR A 307 -33.03 46.76 -29.79
N ASN A 308 -33.39 47.07 -31.03
CA ASN A 308 -34.79 46.99 -31.45
C ASN A 308 -35.26 45.53 -31.61
N THR A 309 -36.21 45.08 -30.79
CA THR A 309 -36.82 43.72 -30.89
C THR A 309 -37.62 43.50 -32.18
N SER A 310 -38.01 44.59 -32.85
CA SER A 310 -38.68 44.58 -34.17
C SER A 310 -37.69 44.43 -35.32
N VAL A 311 -36.43 44.08 -35.03
CA VAL A 311 -35.40 43.78 -36.01
C VAL A 311 -35.05 42.29 -35.91
N PRO A 312 -34.92 41.57 -37.04
CA PRO A 312 -34.50 40.17 -37.01
C PRO A 312 -33.13 40.02 -36.34
N PHE A 313 -32.93 38.94 -35.55
CA PHE A 313 -31.67 38.72 -34.81
C PHE A 313 -30.43 38.71 -35.72
N THR A 314 -30.59 38.38 -37.01
CA THR A 314 -29.53 38.40 -38.03
C THR A 314 -28.95 39.78 -38.32
N LYS A 315 -29.60 40.86 -37.87
CA LYS A 315 -29.12 42.24 -38.02
C LYS A 315 -28.55 42.81 -36.71
N LEU A 316 -28.57 42.05 -35.62
CA LEU A 316 -27.92 42.45 -34.38
C LEU A 316 -26.40 42.32 -34.52
N PRO A 317 -25.60 43.17 -33.85
CA PRO A 317 -24.16 42.99 -33.81
C PRO A 317 -23.80 41.66 -33.10
N PRO A 318 -22.57 41.14 -33.29
CA PRO A 318 -22.10 39.94 -32.59
C PRO A 318 -22.29 40.07 -31.07
N GLY A 319 -22.94 39.09 -30.46
CA GLY A 319 -23.31 39.12 -29.03
C GLY A 319 -24.54 39.95 -28.69
N GLY A 320 -25.09 40.75 -29.62
CA GLY A 320 -26.27 41.58 -29.38
C GLY A 320 -27.51 40.77 -29.00
N ARG A 321 -27.67 39.55 -29.55
CA ARG A 321 -28.72 38.61 -29.16
C ARG A 321 -28.62 38.19 -27.68
N ALA A 322 -27.41 37.97 -27.18
CA ALA A 322 -27.18 37.64 -25.78
C ALA A 322 -27.49 38.82 -24.85
N TYR A 323 -27.05 40.02 -25.21
CA TYR A 323 -27.28 41.24 -24.44
C TYR A 323 -28.78 41.56 -24.33
N LEU A 324 -29.49 41.51 -25.47
CA LEU A 324 -30.94 41.72 -25.50
C LEU A 324 -31.67 40.63 -24.71
N SER A 325 -31.27 39.36 -24.83
CA SER A 325 -31.86 38.28 -24.05
C SER A 325 -31.69 38.47 -22.54
N MET A 326 -30.49 38.82 -22.09
CA MET A 326 -30.23 39.10 -20.66
C MET A 326 -31.07 40.27 -20.15
N TYR A 327 -31.23 41.31 -20.97
CA TYR A 327 -32.11 42.43 -20.67
C TYR A 327 -33.58 42.00 -20.58
N LEU A 328 -34.09 41.22 -21.53
CA LEU A 328 -35.47 40.71 -21.52
C LEU A 328 -35.73 39.83 -20.29
N ALA A 329 -34.77 38.98 -19.91
CA ALA A 329 -34.87 38.17 -18.69
C ALA A 329 -34.94 39.05 -17.43
N MET A 330 -34.05 40.06 -17.33
CA MET A 330 -34.06 41.02 -16.23
C MET A 330 -35.36 41.83 -16.20
N SER A 331 -35.85 42.24 -17.36
CA SER A 331 -37.07 43.04 -17.44
C SER A 331 -38.29 42.23 -17.06
N GLN A 332 -38.41 40.97 -17.49
CA GLN A 332 -39.46 40.05 -17.06
C GLN A 332 -39.40 39.76 -15.54
N LEU A 333 -38.19 39.64 -14.96
CA LEU A 333 -38.02 39.45 -13.51
C LEU A 333 -38.53 40.65 -12.72
N LEU A 334 -38.25 41.88 -13.18
CA LEU A 334 -38.52 43.12 -12.46
C LEU A 334 -39.94 43.67 -12.69
N SER A 335 -40.52 43.43 -13.86
CA SER A 335 -41.80 44.02 -14.28
C SER A 335 -43.00 43.57 -13.45
N GLY A 336 -43.96 44.49 -13.31
CA GLY A 336 -45.23 44.26 -12.63
C GLY A 336 -45.42 45.11 -11.39
N ASP A 337 -46.62 45.02 -10.83
CA ASP A 337 -47.10 45.92 -9.79
C ASP A 337 -47.35 45.12 -8.51
N VAL A 338 -46.69 45.54 -7.43
CA VAL A 338 -46.82 44.92 -6.11
C VAL A 338 -47.34 45.95 -5.11
N GLY A 339 -48.46 45.62 -4.49
CA GLY A 339 -49.16 46.56 -3.61
C GLY A 339 -50.49 46.05 -3.09
N PHE A 340 -51.36 46.97 -2.71
CA PHE A 340 -52.70 46.68 -2.21
C PHE A 340 -53.76 47.17 -3.21
N HIS A 341 -54.74 46.33 -3.56
CA HIS A 341 -55.89 46.75 -4.34
C HIS A 341 -56.92 47.47 -3.48
N ASN A 342 -57.44 48.60 -3.97
CA ASN A 342 -58.49 49.36 -3.29
C ASN A 342 -59.87 48.89 -3.75
N GLY A 343 -60.76 48.48 -2.83
CA GLY A 343 -62.20 48.28 -3.12
C GLY A 343 -62.77 46.86 -3.13
N LEU A 344 -62.03 45.82 -2.74
CA LEU A 344 -62.59 44.47 -2.52
C LEU A 344 -62.40 44.04 -1.06
N SER A 345 -63.44 43.50 -0.45
CA SER A 345 -63.54 43.04 0.94
C SER A 345 -62.66 41.82 1.30
N SER A 346 -61.64 41.52 0.49
CA SER A 346 -60.62 40.51 0.73
C SER A 346 -59.23 41.17 0.68
N SER A 347 -58.68 41.44 1.86
CA SER A 347 -57.33 41.95 2.10
C SER A 347 -56.27 41.00 1.51
N GLY A 348 -55.79 41.27 0.30
CA GLY A 348 -54.76 40.48 -0.37
C GLY A 348 -53.73 41.36 -1.07
N MET A 349 -52.46 40.96 -1.00
CA MET A 349 -51.39 41.59 -1.77
C MET A 349 -51.58 41.28 -3.25
N ALA A 350 -51.68 42.33 -4.06
CA ALA A 350 -51.62 42.23 -5.51
C ALA A 350 -50.17 42.01 -5.93
N GLY A 351 -49.97 41.13 -6.93
CA GLY A 351 -48.64 40.81 -7.45
C GLY A 351 -47.81 39.87 -6.57
N SER A 352 -48.41 39.17 -5.60
CA SER A 352 -47.70 38.24 -4.71
C SER A 352 -47.10 37.00 -5.43
N ASP A 353 -47.57 36.70 -6.63
CA ASP A 353 -47.09 35.64 -7.52
C ASP A 353 -45.97 36.10 -8.47
N LEU A 354 -45.70 37.41 -8.54
CA LEU A 354 -44.69 37.98 -9.44
C LEU A 354 -43.27 37.52 -9.09
N PRO A 355 -42.39 37.33 -10.10
CA PRO A 355 -41.00 36.90 -9.89
C PRO A 355 -40.20 37.83 -8.97
N VAL A 356 -40.41 39.15 -9.07
CA VAL A 356 -39.70 40.16 -8.26
C VAL A 356 -39.89 39.95 -6.75
N VAL A 357 -41.05 39.43 -6.32
CA VAL A 357 -41.36 39.17 -4.91
C VAL A 357 -40.47 38.07 -4.31
N LYS A 358 -39.91 37.20 -5.15
CA LYS A 358 -39.01 36.10 -4.75
C LYS A 358 -37.55 36.54 -4.66
N THR A 359 -37.24 37.81 -4.91
CA THR A 359 -35.89 38.36 -4.91
C THR A 359 -35.59 39.14 -3.63
N GLY A 360 -34.32 39.47 -3.39
CA GLY A 360 -33.91 40.31 -2.26
C GLY A 360 -34.31 41.79 -2.39
N LEU A 361 -34.80 42.23 -3.55
CA LEU A 361 -35.20 43.61 -3.81
C LEU A 361 -36.36 44.06 -2.90
N MET A 362 -37.24 43.13 -2.53
CA MET A 362 -38.34 43.40 -1.60
C MET A 362 -37.88 43.74 -0.18
N ALA A 363 -36.62 43.41 0.18
CA ALA A 363 -36.05 43.72 1.47
C ALA A 363 -35.49 45.15 1.57
N CYS A 364 -35.47 45.90 0.46
CA CYS A 364 -34.87 47.22 0.44
C CYS A 364 -35.65 48.23 1.30
N PRO A 365 -34.96 49.18 1.96
CA PRO A 365 -35.60 50.11 2.89
C PRO A 365 -36.75 50.89 2.25
N GLU A 366 -36.60 51.39 1.02
CA GLU A 366 -37.66 52.13 0.32
C GLU A 366 -38.93 51.29 0.06
N VAL A 367 -38.79 49.97 -0.10
CA VAL A 367 -39.92 49.06 -0.34
C VAL A 367 -40.59 48.65 0.97
N ILE A 368 -39.78 48.23 1.95
CA ILE A 368 -40.29 47.79 3.27
C ILE A 368 -40.93 48.93 4.04
N GLN A 369 -40.39 50.14 3.95
CA GLN A 369 -40.95 51.30 4.64
C GLN A 369 -42.32 51.69 4.07
N ALA A 370 -42.49 51.62 2.74
CA ALA A 370 -43.77 51.81 2.10
C ALA A 370 -44.79 50.75 2.54
N TRP A 371 -44.41 49.47 2.51
CA TRP A 371 -45.27 48.38 3.01
C TRP A 371 -45.73 48.60 4.46
N LYS A 372 -44.83 49.01 5.37
CA LYS A 372 -45.16 49.31 6.77
C LYS A 372 -46.16 50.46 6.90
N THR A 373 -46.06 51.46 6.03
CA THR A 373 -46.92 52.66 6.04
C THR A 373 -48.37 52.34 5.66
N PHE A 374 -48.60 51.30 4.85
CA PHE A 374 -49.93 50.88 4.39
C PHE A 374 -50.79 50.11 5.41
N GLY A 375 -50.26 49.77 6.59
CA GLY A 375 -51.01 49.12 7.68
C GLY A 375 -51.01 47.59 7.60
N SER A 376 -50.41 46.94 8.61
CA SER A 376 -50.04 45.52 8.68
C SER A 376 -51.19 44.51 8.86
N LYS A 377 -52.24 44.52 8.02
CA LYS A 377 -53.32 43.50 8.09
C LYS A 377 -53.11 42.27 7.18
N ASP A 378 -51.84 41.85 7.06
CA ASP A 378 -51.26 40.74 6.24
C ASP A 378 -51.29 40.94 4.71
N PRO A 379 -50.21 40.58 3.96
CA PRO A 379 -49.27 39.44 4.17
C PRO A 379 -47.83 39.81 4.62
N PRO A 380 -47.01 38.81 5.03
CA PRO A 380 -45.80 39.00 5.83
C PRO A 380 -44.55 39.31 4.98
N LEU A 381 -44.50 40.47 4.35
CA LEU A 381 -43.30 40.89 3.59
C LEU A 381 -42.10 41.13 4.52
N ASP A 382 -42.34 41.72 5.70
CA ASP A 382 -41.32 41.98 6.72
C ASP A 382 -40.83 40.75 7.48
N LYS A 383 -41.64 39.67 7.56
CA LYS A 383 -41.21 38.40 8.18
C LYS A 383 -40.47 37.48 7.20
N ASN A 384 -40.71 37.65 5.89
CA ASN A 384 -40.08 36.83 4.85
C ASN A 384 -38.85 37.48 4.22
N THR A 385 -38.53 38.72 4.62
CA THR A 385 -37.35 39.45 4.16
C THR A 385 -36.46 39.81 5.35
N SER A 386 -35.20 40.13 5.08
CA SER A 386 -34.24 40.58 6.08
C SER A 386 -33.37 41.68 5.48
N PRO A 387 -32.94 42.69 6.26
CA PRO A 387 -32.21 43.84 5.73
C PRO A 387 -30.96 43.47 4.90
N TRP A 388 -30.25 42.39 5.25
CA TRP A 388 -29.08 41.90 4.52
C TRP A 388 -29.38 41.43 3.08
N MET A 389 -30.63 41.13 2.77
CA MET A 389 -31.05 40.66 1.43
C MET A 389 -31.06 41.80 0.39
N CYS A 390 -31.22 43.05 0.83
CA CYS A 390 -31.04 44.22 -0.04
C CYS A 390 -29.57 44.66 0.00
N ARG A 391 -28.81 44.24 -1.01
CA ARG A 391 -27.41 44.64 -1.13
C ARG A 391 -27.31 46.14 -1.36
N ASN A 392 -26.39 46.78 -0.64
CA ASN A 392 -26.12 48.22 -0.72
C ASN A 392 -27.30 49.14 -0.32
N ASN A 393 -28.30 48.61 0.41
CA ASN A 393 -29.40 49.35 1.08
C ASN A 393 -30.25 50.29 0.19
N SER A 394 -30.24 50.11 -1.13
CA SER A 394 -31.11 50.84 -2.06
C SER A 394 -31.45 49.95 -3.25
N VAL A 395 -32.67 50.09 -3.78
CA VAL A 395 -33.15 49.42 -4.98
C VAL A 395 -32.29 49.74 -6.19
N VAL A 396 -31.82 50.99 -6.33
CA VAL A 396 -30.92 51.41 -7.42
C VAL A 396 -29.68 50.52 -7.44
N ALA A 397 -28.98 50.45 -6.31
CA ALA A 397 -27.76 49.67 -6.20
C ALA A 397 -28.02 48.15 -6.22
N ALA A 398 -29.12 47.69 -5.63
CA ALA A 398 -29.47 46.28 -5.60
C ALA A 398 -29.83 45.74 -7.00
N VAL A 399 -30.47 46.53 -7.86
CA VAL A 399 -30.75 46.16 -9.26
C VAL A 399 -29.47 46.12 -10.09
N GLU A 400 -28.57 47.09 -9.91
CA GLU A 400 -27.24 47.06 -10.54
C GLU A 400 -26.42 45.84 -10.09
N ASP A 401 -26.39 45.55 -8.79
CA ASP A 401 -25.69 44.39 -8.23
C ASP A 401 -26.28 43.07 -8.72
N LEU A 402 -27.61 42.99 -8.84
CA LEU A 402 -28.27 41.82 -9.42
C LEU A 402 -27.86 41.63 -10.89
N SER A 403 -27.82 42.71 -11.68
CA SER A 403 -27.35 42.67 -13.07
C SER A 403 -25.90 42.21 -13.17
N ARG A 404 -25.00 42.74 -12.33
CA ARG A 404 -23.58 42.37 -12.30
C ARG A 404 -23.40 40.91 -11.87
N ASN A 405 -24.11 40.47 -10.84
CA ASN A 405 -24.08 39.09 -10.37
C ASN A 405 -24.58 38.12 -11.44
N PHE A 406 -25.62 38.51 -12.18
CA PHE A 406 -26.15 37.70 -13.28
C PHE A 406 -25.10 37.53 -14.38
N THR A 407 -24.47 38.64 -14.81
CA THR A 407 -23.37 38.63 -15.78
C THR A 407 -22.20 37.74 -15.34
N LEU A 408 -21.76 37.85 -14.08
CA LEU A 408 -20.64 37.03 -13.57
C LEU A 408 -21.01 35.54 -13.42
N SER A 409 -22.28 35.25 -13.14
CA SER A 409 -22.78 33.88 -13.00
C SER A 409 -22.91 33.16 -14.35
N LEU A 410 -22.80 33.87 -15.49
CA LEU A 410 -22.71 33.21 -16.79
C LEU A 410 -21.52 32.25 -16.85
N LEU A 411 -20.42 32.59 -16.18
CA LEU A 411 -19.21 31.77 -16.11
C LEU A 411 -19.48 30.38 -15.51
N SER A 412 -20.52 30.21 -14.69
CA SER A 412 -20.86 28.91 -14.09
C SER A 412 -21.74 28.03 -14.99
N SER A 413 -22.32 28.59 -16.05
CA SER A 413 -23.25 27.87 -16.92
C SER A 413 -22.53 27.28 -18.12
N GLN A 414 -22.40 25.96 -18.17
CA GLN A 414 -21.83 25.23 -19.32
C GLN A 414 -22.56 25.45 -20.65
N LEU A 415 -23.79 25.99 -20.62
CA LEU A 415 -24.58 26.30 -21.81
C LEU A 415 -24.34 27.72 -22.33
N LEU A 416 -23.95 28.65 -21.45
CA LEU A 416 -23.88 30.08 -21.75
C LEU A 416 -22.45 30.64 -21.68
N ASN A 417 -21.49 29.83 -21.22
CA ASN A 417 -20.07 30.17 -21.23
C ASN A 417 -19.35 29.53 -22.44
N GLY A 418 -18.18 30.07 -22.74
CA GLY A 418 -17.13 29.40 -23.48
C GLY A 418 -15.91 29.25 -22.57
N ASN A 419 -14.76 28.99 -23.18
CA ASN A 419 -13.50 28.83 -22.47
C ASN A 419 -12.43 29.78 -23.02
N THR A 420 -11.52 30.20 -22.15
CA THR A 420 -10.31 30.94 -22.52
C THR A 420 -9.12 30.42 -21.74
N THR A 421 -7.91 30.54 -22.28
CA THR A 421 -6.68 30.22 -21.55
C THR A 421 -6.19 31.46 -20.84
N THR A 422 -6.01 31.38 -19.52
CA THR A 422 -5.43 32.47 -18.72
C THR A 422 -4.33 31.94 -17.81
N ASN A 423 -3.48 32.84 -17.35
CA ASN A 423 -2.44 32.51 -16.39
C ASN A 423 -3.05 32.41 -14.98
N VAL A 424 -3.11 31.19 -14.46
CA VAL A 424 -3.65 30.90 -13.13
C VAL A 424 -2.51 30.79 -12.13
N ARG A 425 -2.59 31.58 -11.06
CA ARG A 425 -1.69 31.51 -9.92
C ARG A 425 -2.16 30.39 -8.98
N ALA A 426 -1.63 29.19 -9.15
CA ALA A 426 -1.99 28.02 -8.35
C ALA A 426 -0.99 27.80 -7.20
N THR A 427 -1.49 27.62 -5.99
CA THR A 427 -0.69 27.28 -4.81
C THR A 427 -0.98 25.84 -4.39
N SER A 428 0.07 25.03 -4.29
CA SER A 428 -0.04 23.61 -3.95
C SER A 428 0.95 23.22 -2.85
N PRO A 429 0.58 22.32 -1.93
CA PRO A 429 1.51 21.76 -0.98
C PRO A 429 2.49 20.82 -1.70
N LYS A 430 3.79 21.01 -1.49
CA LYS A 430 4.84 20.10 -1.93
C LYS A 430 5.72 19.68 -0.76
N ASN A 431 6.11 18.41 -0.74
CA ASN A 431 6.96 17.86 0.30
C ASN A 431 8.43 18.11 -0.04
N TYR A 432 9.21 18.52 0.97
CA TYR A 432 10.64 18.77 0.89
C TYR A 432 11.35 18.01 2.00
N TRP A 433 12.57 17.58 1.71
CA TRP A 433 13.45 17.00 2.71
C TRP A 433 14.01 18.08 3.64
N ARG A 434 14.10 17.75 4.92
CA ARG A 434 14.72 18.59 5.94
C ARG A 434 15.66 17.78 6.80
N TYR A 435 16.94 18.12 6.74
CA TYR A 435 18.02 17.45 7.45
C TYR A 435 18.44 18.22 8.71
N ASN A 436 18.59 17.51 9.84
CA ASN A 436 19.15 18.04 11.09
C ASN A 436 20.58 17.52 11.30
N PRO A 437 21.62 18.28 10.87
CA PRO A 437 23.01 17.84 10.99
C PRO A 437 23.52 17.74 12.43
N LEU A 438 23.00 18.58 13.34
CA LEU A 438 23.46 18.62 14.72
C LEU A 438 23.15 17.30 15.46
N ALA A 439 21.93 16.79 15.31
CA ALA A 439 21.52 15.54 15.95
C ALA A 439 22.31 14.33 15.45
N LEU A 440 22.59 14.27 14.14
CA LEU A 440 23.41 13.22 13.54
C LEU A 440 24.86 13.30 14.05
N LEU A 441 25.42 14.51 14.07
CA LEU A 441 26.79 14.75 14.52
C LEU A 441 26.98 14.36 15.98
N ILE A 442 26.08 14.75 16.89
CA ILE A 442 26.17 14.42 18.32
C ILE A 442 26.20 12.90 18.53
N SER A 443 25.34 12.18 17.83
CA SER A 443 25.21 10.73 17.95
C SER A 443 26.48 10.00 17.46
N TYR A 444 27.04 10.42 16.33
CA TYR A 444 28.27 9.83 15.79
C TYR A 444 29.52 10.21 16.56
N VAL A 445 29.68 11.49 16.93
CA VAL A 445 30.85 11.94 17.70
C VAL A 445 30.87 11.25 19.07
N ALA A 446 29.74 11.11 19.75
CA ALA A 446 29.65 10.38 21.01
C ALA A 446 30.07 8.90 20.85
N GLY A 447 29.53 8.21 19.84
CA GLY A 447 29.86 6.81 19.56
C GLY A 447 31.34 6.59 19.19
N VAL A 448 31.88 7.45 18.32
CA VAL A 448 33.28 7.40 17.89
C VAL A 448 34.22 7.70 19.06
N ALA A 449 33.91 8.67 19.92
CA ALA A 449 34.71 8.98 21.10
C ALA A 449 34.78 7.79 22.08
N ILE A 450 33.64 7.13 22.34
CA ILE A 450 33.59 5.93 23.18
C ILE A 450 34.41 4.80 22.55
N ALA A 451 34.20 4.51 21.26
CA ALA A 451 34.94 3.48 20.55
C ALA A 451 36.45 3.73 20.51
N LEU A 452 36.87 5.00 20.38
CA LEU A 452 38.27 5.41 20.40
C LEU A 452 38.93 5.14 21.77
N MET A 453 38.24 5.46 22.87
CA MET A 453 38.71 5.13 24.22
C MET A 453 38.86 3.62 24.41
N CYS A 454 37.88 2.83 23.96
CA CYS A 454 37.97 1.37 23.98
C CYS A 454 39.14 0.84 23.12
N LEU A 455 39.39 1.44 21.96
CA LEU A 455 40.47 1.07 21.06
C LEU A 455 41.84 1.28 21.72
N PHE A 456 42.05 2.38 22.45
CA PHE A 456 43.29 2.59 23.21
C PHE A 456 43.50 1.50 24.28
N VAL A 457 42.45 1.16 25.02
CA VAL A 457 42.50 0.09 26.03
C VAL A 457 42.80 -1.27 25.39
N GLY A 458 42.10 -1.60 24.30
CA GLY A 458 42.31 -2.83 23.54
C GLY A 458 43.72 -2.91 22.92
N GLY A 459 44.26 -1.79 22.43
CA GLY A 459 45.61 -1.70 21.89
C GLY A 459 46.68 -1.93 22.96
N TRP A 460 46.50 -1.32 24.13
CA TRP A 460 47.36 -1.58 25.29
C TRP A 460 47.25 -3.04 25.77
N ALA A 461 46.05 -3.60 25.81
CA ALA A 461 45.81 -5.00 26.16
C ALA A 461 46.49 -5.95 25.17
N HIS A 462 46.38 -5.70 23.87
CA HIS A 462 47.05 -6.46 22.82
C HIS A 462 48.57 -6.46 22.99
N PHE A 463 49.15 -5.27 23.23
CA PHE A 463 50.59 -5.13 23.47
C PHE A 463 51.04 -5.82 24.76
N SER A 464 50.23 -5.78 25.82
CA SER A 464 50.49 -6.51 27.06
C SER A 464 50.35 -8.02 26.90
N ASN A 465 49.45 -8.47 26.01
CA ASN A 465 49.21 -9.88 25.77
C ASN A 465 50.33 -10.50 24.92
N GLY A 466 50.83 -9.76 23.92
CA GLY A 466 51.92 -10.17 23.03
C GLY A 466 51.48 -10.98 21.80
N TYR A 467 50.20 -11.32 21.70
CA TYR A 467 49.56 -11.99 20.57
C TYR A 467 48.06 -11.63 20.54
N SER A 468 47.39 -11.88 19.42
CA SER A 468 45.94 -11.67 19.32
C SER A 468 45.20 -12.85 19.94
N VAL A 469 44.47 -12.60 21.03
CA VAL A 469 43.70 -13.65 21.71
C VAL A 469 42.24 -13.62 21.23
N ASN A 470 41.63 -14.79 21.02
CA ASN A 470 40.23 -14.93 20.61
C ASN A 470 39.41 -15.63 21.71
N ALA A 471 38.09 -15.44 21.71
CA ALA A 471 37.14 -16.14 22.58
C ALA A 471 36.56 -17.40 21.90
N SER A 472 37.14 -17.87 20.79
CA SER A 472 36.70 -19.07 20.09
C SER A 472 36.80 -20.32 20.96
N PHE A 473 35.94 -21.32 20.70
CA PHE A 473 35.96 -22.61 21.39
C PHE A 473 37.35 -23.26 21.40
N SER A 474 38.11 -23.16 20.30
CA SER A 474 39.48 -23.67 20.22
C SER A 474 40.41 -22.99 21.22
N SER A 475 40.29 -21.67 21.42
CA SER A 475 41.06 -20.93 22.41
C SER A 475 40.69 -21.38 23.81
N ILE A 476 39.39 -21.52 24.11
CA ILE A 476 38.93 -22.03 25.41
C ILE A 476 39.47 -23.44 25.65
N LEU A 477 39.30 -24.36 24.70
CA LEU A 477 39.78 -25.74 24.76
C LEU A 477 41.29 -25.83 25.02
N LEU A 478 42.10 -25.02 24.34
CA LEU A 478 43.55 -25.00 24.55
C LEU A 478 43.91 -24.47 25.94
N THR A 479 43.20 -23.43 26.40
CA THR A 479 43.48 -22.77 27.69
C THR A 479 42.96 -23.57 28.89
N THR A 480 42.13 -24.58 28.71
CA THR A 480 41.61 -25.44 29.79
C THR A 480 42.33 -26.78 29.90
N ARG A 481 43.35 -27.06 29.07
CA ARG A 481 44.17 -28.30 29.17
C ARG A 481 45.12 -28.25 30.38
N ASN A 482 44.62 -28.53 31.56
CA ASN A 482 45.42 -28.66 32.78
C ASN A 482 44.90 -29.83 33.64
N PRO A 483 45.76 -30.82 34.02
CA PRO A 483 45.35 -31.93 34.88
C PRO A 483 44.79 -31.50 36.25
N ASP A 484 45.19 -30.33 36.77
CA ASP A 484 44.62 -29.78 38.01
C ASP A 484 43.11 -29.46 37.85
N LEU A 485 42.70 -29.03 36.65
CA LEU A 485 41.30 -28.74 36.33
C LEU A 485 40.49 -30.03 36.17
N ASP A 486 41.08 -31.09 35.60
CA ASP A 486 40.44 -32.40 35.49
C ASP A 486 40.10 -32.95 36.88
N GLY A 487 41.00 -32.76 37.86
CA GLY A 487 40.76 -33.14 39.25
C GLY A 487 39.58 -32.41 39.88
N ILE A 488 39.50 -31.08 39.71
CA ILE A 488 38.42 -30.25 40.27
C ILE A 488 37.07 -30.51 39.56
N ALA A 489 37.08 -30.87 38.28
CA ALA A 489 35.88 -31.16 37.50
C ALA A 489 35.30 -32.57 37.75
N THR A 490 35.97 -33.42 38.55
CA THR A 490 35.53 -34.79 38.83
C THR A 490 34.12 -34.81 39.43
N GLY A 491 33.19 -35.46 38.74
CA GLY A 491 31.77 -35.52 39.14
C GLY A 491 30.89 -34.40 38.58
N GLN A 492 31.44 -33.45 37.80
CA GLN A 492 30.71 -32.33 37.18
C GLN A 492 30.90 -32.23 35.66
N CYS A 493 31.29 -33.32 35.00
CA CYS A 493 31.66 -33.38 33.58
C CYS A 493 30.53 -33.06 32.58
N LEU A 494 29.29 -32.90 33.05
CA LEU A 494 28.12 -32.63 32.21
C LEU A 494 27.90 -31.13 31.94
N GLY A 495 28.61 -30.24 32.63
CA GLY A 495 28.43 -28.78 32.48
C GLY A 495 27.04 -28.29 32.90
N ALA A 496 26.41 -28.95 33.88
CA ALA A 496 25.09 -28.59 34.36
C ALA A 496 25.07 -27.19 35.01
N GLN A 497 24.05 -26.39 34.69
CA GLN A 497 23.78 -25.12 35.36
C GLN A 497 22.57 -25.25 36.30
N PRO A 498 22.58 -24.61 37.49
CA PRO A 498 23.64 -23.76 38.05
C PRO A 498 24.86 -24.57 38.52
N LEU A 499 26.04 -23.93 38.47
CA LEU A 499 27.29 -24.51 38.95
C LEU A 499 27.21 -24.82 40.45
N ASP A 500 27.88 -25.89 40.88
CA ASP A 500 28.01 -26.17 42.31
C ASP A 500 28.77 -25.05 43.03
N ARG A 501 28.35 -24.74 44.27
CA ARG A 501 28.91 -23.62 45.04
C ARG A 501 30.40 -23.77 45.34
N SER A 502 30.91 -25.00 45.47
CA SER A 502 32.33 -25.24 45.74
C SER A 502 33.18 -25.07 44.47
N PHE A 503 32.67 -25.56 43.33
CA PHE A 503 33.30 -25.40 42.02
C PHE A 503 33.28 -23.94 41.56
N GLY A 504 32.12 -23.27 41.63
CA GLY A 504 31.93 -21.88 41.20
C GLY A 504 32.86 -20.88 41.90
N LYS A 505 33.13 -21.07 43.20
CA LYS A 505 34.00 -20.19 44.00
C LYS A 505 35.50 -20.47 43.84
N THR A 506 35.88 -21.54 43.14
CA THR A 506 37.29 -21.90 42.95
C THR A 506 37.98 -20.84 42.11
N LYS A 507 39.12 -20.31 42.58
CA LYS A 507 39.82 -19.22 41.89
C LYS A 507 40.85 -19.75 40.90
N LEU A 508 40.63 -19.45 39.62
CA LEU A 508 41.52 -19.78 38.53
C LEU A 508 42.26 -18.54 38.02
N GLN A 509 43.48 -18.75 37.56
CA GLN A 509 44.30 -17.75 36.87
C GLN A 509 44.91 -18.39 35.62
N PHE A 510 45.14 -17.62 34.56
CA PHE A 510 45.80 -18.08 33.33
C PHE A 510 47.30 -17.80 33.36
N GLY A 511 48.12 -18.83 33.14
CA GLY A 511 49.59 -18.76 33.28
C GLY A 511 50.29 -20.01 32.75
N ILE A 512 51.62 -20.08 32.91
CA ILE A 512 52.37 -21.28 32.52
C ILE A 512 52.20 -22.33 33.61
N VAL A 513 51.67 -23.50 33.22
CA VAL A 513 51.40 -24.63 34.12
C VAL A 513 52.55 -25.64 34.08
N ARG A 514 53.13 -25.88 32.90
CA ARG A 514 54.22 -26.85 32.72
C ARG A 514 55.09 -26.46 31.53
N THR A 515 56.40 -26.67 31.65
CA THR A 515 57.33 -26.59 30.52
C THR A 515 57.72 -28.02 30.14
N ILE A 516 57.45 -28.43 28.90
CA ILE A 516 57.78 -29.77 28.37
C ILE A 516 58.71 -29.54 27.17
N ASP A 517 59.91 -30.11 27.21
CA ASP A 517 60.90 -30.05 26.11
C ASP A 517 61.14 -28.62 25.56
N ASP A 518 61.35 -27.65 26.47
CA ASP A 518 61.58 -26.23 26.16
C ASP A 518 60.37 -25.49 25.55
N ILE A 519 59.18 -26.09 25.58
CA ILE A 519 57.90 -25.49 25.18
C ILE A 519 57.05 -25.20 26.42
N ASP A 520 56.76 -23.92 26.65
CA ASP A 520 55.89 -23.46 27.73
C ASP A 520 54.41 -23.74 27.40
N HIS A 521 53.75 -24.58 28.21
CA HIS A 521 52.32 -24.84 28.11
C HIS A 521 51.54 -23.91 29.05
N ALA A 522 50.75 -23.01 28.47
CA ALA A 522 49.93 -22.05 29.20
C ALA A 522 48.47 -22.50 29.28
N ALA A 523 47.92 -22.57 30.49
CA ALA A 523 46.54 -22.97 30.76
C ALA A 523 46.01 -22.30 32.04
N PHE A 524 44.70 -22.36 32.27
CA PHE A 524 44.09 -22.00 33.54
C PHE A 524 44.51 -23.01 34.61
N GLY A 525 44.75 -22.54 35.82
CA GLY A 525 45.06 -23.39 36.97
C GLY A 525 44.72 -22.73 38.30
N ILE A 526 44.94 -23.46 39.38
CA ILE A 526 44.67 -23.00 40.74
C ILE A 526 45.70 -21.94 41.13
N ARG A 527 45.28 -20.97 41.96
CA ARG A 527 46.18 -19.94 42.49
C ARG A 527 47.35 -20.59 43.25
N GLY A 528 48.57 -20.41 42.73
CA GLY A 528 49.81 -20.89 43.35
C GLY A 528 50.50 -22.06 42.63
N THR A 529 49.84 -22.74 41.68
CA THR A 529 50.45 -23.82 40.88
C THR A 529 51.07 -23.33 39.56
N GLN A 530 51.11 -22.01 39.31
CA GLN A 530 51.52 -21.42 38.03
C GLN A 530 52.62 -20.38 38.18
N ALA A 531 53.54 -20.31 37.21
CA ALA A 531 54.54 -19.26 37.09
C ALA A 531 54.00 -18.04 36.32
N SER A 532 54.30 -16.81 36.78
CA SER A 532 53.88 -15.59 36.08
C SER A 532 54.65 -15.41 34.76
N THR A 533 53.94 -15.20 33.65
CA THR A 533 54.56 -15.00 32.33
C THR A 533 55.22 -13.62 32.21
N LYS A 534 56.56 -13.57 32.12
CA LYS A 534 57.28 -12.44 31.50
C LYS A 534 57.24 -12.63 29.98
N ARG A 535 56.45 -11.79 29.30
CA ARG A 535 56.44 -11.52 27.85
C ARG A 535 56.91 -12.70 26.96
N ALA A 536 55.97 -13.55 26.54
CA ALA A 536 56.26 -14.69 25.67
C ALA A 536 56.96 -14.22 24.38
N LYS A 537 58.15 -14.79 24.09
CA LYS A 537 58.79 -14.68 22.78
C LYS A 537 57.99 -15.53 21.81
N SER A 538 57.46 -14.89 20.77
CA SER A 538 56.68 -15.49 19.70
C SER A 538 57.55 -16.42 18.85
N ASN A 539 57.40 -17.72 19.04
CA ASN A 539 57.75 -18.74 18.05
C ASN A 539 56.79 -19.91 18.27
N LEU A 540 55.56 -19.85 17.76
CA LEU A 540 54.72 -21.03 17.52
C LEU A 540 53.51 -20.68 16.62
N LEU A 541 53.58 -21.28 15.42
CA LEU A 541 52.49 -21.81 14.58
C LEU A 541 51.56 -20.84 13.82
N GLN A 542 51.84 -20.74 12.53
CA GLN A 542 50.89 -20.40 11.47
C GLN A 542 50.84 -21.59 10.49
N MET A 543 49.82 -22.44 10.62
CA MET A 543 49.40 -23.35 9.54
C MET A 543 47.90 -23.20 9.39
N SER A 544 47.49 -22.36 8.43
CA SER A 544 46.10 -22.21 8.04
C SER A 544 45.71 -23.35 7.11
N ALA A 545 44.65 -24.05 7.48
CA ALA A 545 43.93 -24.97 6.61
C ALA A 545 43.21 -24.19 5.51
N HIS A 546 43.52 -24.49 4.24
CA HIS A 546 42.62 -24.22 3.13
C HIS A 546 42.65 -25.37 2.13
N GLY A 547 41.48 -25.99 1.98
CA GLY A 547 40.94 -26.42 0.69
C GLY A 547 41.51 -27.69 0.05
N THR A 548 40.91 -28.85 0.36
CA THR A 548 40.62 -29.90 -0.64
C THR A 548 39.71 -30.96 -0.01
N TRP A 549 38.39 -30.76 -0.08
CA TRP A 549 37.41 -31.81 0.19
C TRP A 549 36.57 -32.05 -1.06
N ALA A 550 37.18 -32.73 -2.04
CA ALA A 550 36.51 -33.38 -3.17
C ALA A 550 37.60 -34.05 -4.04
N LYS A 551 38.08 -35.23 -3.62
CA LYS A 551 38.80 -36.25 -4.43
C LYS A 551 39.48 -37.25 -3.50
N ARG A 552 38.68 -38.06 -2.82
CA ARG A 552 39.09 -39.35 -2.25
C ARG A 552 37.84 -39.99 -1.69
N THR A 553 37.33 -40.99 -2.41
CA THR A 553 36.77 -42.25 -1.90
C THR A 553 36.07 -42.95 -3.06
N ILE A 554 36.83 -43.55 -3.99
CA ILE A 554 36.46 -44.79 -4.70
C ILE A 554 37.78 -45.47 -5.09
N LYS A 555 38.37 -46.21 -4.15
CA LYS A 555 39.38 -47.23 -4.44
C LYS A 555 39.17 -48.30 -3.40
N ASN A 556 38.29 -49.25 -3.71
CA ASN A 556 38.28 -50.62 -3.21
C ASN A 556 37.11 -51.35 -3.88
N LEU A 557 37.36 -51.95 -5.04
CA LEU A 557 36.55 -53.03 -5.62
C LEU A 557 37.43 -53.87 -6.57
N ASP A 558 37.44 -55.17 -6.27
CA ASP A 558 38.13 -56.32 -6.88
C ASP A 558 38.05 -56.40 -8.44
N PRO A 559 39.15 -56.74 -9.16
CA PRO A 559 39.20 -56.70 -10.62
C PRO A 559 38.58 -57.94 -11.29
N ARG A 560 37.25 -58.01 -11.35
CA ARG A 560 36.53 -58.88 -12.31
C ARG A 560 35.78 -58.03 -13.32
N ARG A 561 35.93 -58.32 -14.62
CA ARG A 561 35.33 -57.58 -15.76
C ARG A 561 33.83 -57.27 -15.59
N LYS A 562 33.06 -58.18 -14.99
CA LYS A 562 31.62 -58.01 -14.70
C LYS A 562 31.32 -57.03 -13.57
N SER A 563 32.19 -56.90 -12.57
CA SER A 563 32.02 -55.92 -11.47
C SER A 563 32.29 -54.49 -11.95
N LYS A 564 33.19 -54.33 -12.93
CA LYS A 564 33.46 -53.05 -13.59
C LYS A 564 32.27 -52.62 -14.45
N GLU A 565 31.73 -53.52 -15.27
CA GLU A 565 30.54 -53.25 -16.09
C GLU A 565 29.31 -52.86 -15.26
N PHE A 566 29.14 -53.45 -14.06
CA PHE A 566 28.08 -53.06 -13.13
C PHE A 566 28.33 -51.68 -12.49
N SER A 567 29.56 -51.37 -12.11
CA SER A 567 29.92 -50.03 -11.62
C SER A 567 29.69 -48.96 -12.69
N ASP A 568 30.08 -49.23 -13.94
CA ASP A 568 29.95 -48.31 -15.07
C ASP A 568 28.47 -48.00 -15.39
N ILE A 569 27.55 -48.97 -15.26
CA ILE A 569 26.11 -48.71 -15.46
C ILE A 569 25.50 -47.91 -14.31
N CYS A 570 25.93 -48.15 -13.05
CA CYS A 570 25.50 -47.35 -11.90
C CYS A 570 25.95 -45.89 -12.03
N GLU A 571 27.19 -45.65 -12.45
CA GLU A 571 27.74 -44.31 -12.65
C GLU A 571 26.98 -43.56 -13.75
N LYS A 572 26.73 -44.21 -14.90
CA LYS A 572 25.92 -43.63 -16.00
C LYS A 572 24.49 -43.30 -15.58
N ILE A 573 23.83 -44.20 -14.84
CA ILE A 573 22.49 -43.93 -14.31
C ILE A 573 22.54 -42.75 -13.34
N SER A 574 23.50 -42.71 -12.43
CA SER A 574 23.66 -41.60 -11.47
C SER A 574 23.89 -40.25 -12.16
N GLU A 575 24.76 -40.19 -13.17
CA GLU A 575 24.99 -38.97 -13.97
C GLU A 575 23.73 -38.48 -14.68
N ASP A 576 22.97 -39.38 -15.31
CA ASP A 576 21.78 -39.00 -16.04
C ASP A 576 20.58 -38.69 -15.14
N LEU A 577 20.50 -39.34 -13.97
CA LEU A 577 19.58 -38.92 -12.90
C LEU A 577 19.90 -37.47 -12.49
N TRP A 578 21.16 -37.12 -12.28
CA TRP A 578 21.58 -35.76 -11.95
C TRP A 578 21.23 -34.76 -13.06
N LYS A 579 21.50 -35.11 -14.33
CA LYS A 579 21.18 -34.25 -15.49
C LYS A 579 19.69 -34.00 -15.65
N SER A 580 18.86 -34.99 -15.29
CA SER A 580 17.40 -34.96 -15.40
C SER A 580 16.69 -34.35 -14.18
N MET A 581 17.41 -33.96 -13.11
CA MET A 581 16.77 -33.29 -11.97
C MET A 581 16.30 -31.88 -12.33
N CYS A 582 15.12 -31.50 -11.82
CA CYS A 582 14.65 -30.12 -11.79
C CYS A 582 15.44 -29.32 -10.73
N HIS A 583 15.62 -28.01 -10.93
CA HIS A 583 16.34 -27.12 -10.01
C HIS A 583 17.74 -27.63 -9.63
N ARG A 584 18.55 -28.01 -10.64
CA ARG A 584 19.89 -28.61 -10.42
C ARG A 584 20.77 -27.76 -9.51
N ASP A 585 20.67 -26.44 -9.61
CA ASP A 585 21.51 -25.50 -8.86
C ASP A 585 20.95 -25.15 -7.47
N ASP A 586 19.72 -25.56 -7.13
CA ASP A 586 19.09 -25.29 -5.82
C ASP A 586 18.85 -26.60 -5.05
N PRO A 587 19.74 -26.97 -4.10
CA PRO A 587 19.61 -28.19 -3.31
C PRO A 587 18.29 -28.31 -2.52
N GLN A 588 17.65 -27.19 -2.15
CA GLN A 588 16.42 -27.17 -1.37
C GLN A 588 15.16 -27.37 -2.21
N ARG A 589 15.24 -27.16 -3.52
CA ARG A 589 14.12 -27.32 -4.47
C ARG A 589 14.31 -28.46 -5.45
N ARG A 590 15.49 -29.08 -5.49
CA ARG A 590 15.83 -30.17 -6.40
C ARG A 590 14.94 -31.40 -6.21
N PHE A 591 14.36 -31.91 -7.29
CA PHE A 591 13.66 -33.20 -7.37
C PHE A 591 13.68 -33.74 -8.80
N ILE A 592 13.27 -34.98 -9.02
CA ILE A 592 13.11 -35.58 -10.36
C ILE A 592 11.65 -35.95 -10.63
N LEU A 593 11.19 -35.75 -11.88
CA LEU A 593 9.86 -36.17 -12.31
C LEU A 593 9.82 -37.67 -12.54
N LEU A 594 8.66 -38.29 -12.30
CA LEU A 594 8.48 -39.73 -12.54
C LEU A 594 8.72 -40.11 -14.01
N ASP A 595 8.32 -39.25 -14.96
CA ASP A 595 8.55 -39.49 -16.39
C ASP A 595 10.02 -39.38 -16.77
N ASP A 596 10.80 -38.52 -16.11
CA ASP A 596 12.24 -38.42 -16.31
C ASP A 596 12.98 -39.61 -15.69
N LEU A 597 12.47 -40.10 -14.55
CA LEU A 597 12.93 -41.34 -13.93
C LEU A 597 12.74 -42.53 -14.87
N LYS A 598 11.52 -42.71 -15.39
CA LYS A 598 11.19 -43.75 -16.37
C LYS A 598 12.05 -43.63 -17.62
N ARG A 599 12.21 -42.42 -18.17
CA ARG A 599 13.08 -42.18 -19.34
C ARG A 599 14.53 -42.59 -19.06
N THR A 600 15.07 -42.25 -17.89
CA THR A 600 16.43 -42.61 -17.50
C THR A 600 16.64 -44.13 -17.42
N TRP A 601 15.69 -44.88 -16.86
CA TRP A 601 15.78 -46.33 -16.70
C TRP A 601 15.42 -47.12 -17.98
N HIS A 602 14.58 -46.57 -18.85
CA HIS A 602 14.21 -47.19 -20.12
C HIS A 602 15.12 -46.80 -21.29
N LEU A 603 16.06 -45.88 -21.10
CA LEU A 603 16.99 -45.44 -22.13
C LEU A 603 17.80 -46.62 -22.70
N ARG A 604 18.02 -46.59 -24.02
CA ARG A 604 18.78 -47.59 -24.78
C ARG A 604 20.03 -46.94 -25.37
N ASP A 605 21.14 -46.94 -24.64
CA ASP A 605 22.42 -46.33 -25.04
C ASP A 605 23.15 -47.15 -26.14
N GLY A 606 22.54 -47.27 -27.32
CA GLY A 606 23.07 -48.11 -28.40
C GLY A 606 23.06 -49.62 -28.10
N ALA A 607 22.38 -50.04 -27.03
CA ALA A 607 22.18 -51.44 -26.65
C ALA A 607 20.80 -51.96 -27.14
N GLN A 608 20.72 -53.27 -27.37
CA GLN A 608 19.46 -53.96 -27.77
C GLN A 608 18.39 -53.92 -26.66
N GLU A 609 18.78 -53.73 -25.40
CA GLU A 609 17.91 -53.75 -24.22
C GLU A 609 17.98 -52.44 -23.42
N SER A 610 16.96 -52.16 -22.60
CA SER A 610 16.93 -50.97 -21.75
C SER A 610 17.93 -51.06 -20.60
N ARG A 611 18.32 -49.91 -20.02
CA ARG A 611 19.17 -49.85 -18.82
C ARG A 611 18.62 -50.69 -17.67
N LEU A 612 17.31 -50.68 -17.41
CA LEU A 612 16.68 -51.52 -16.38
C LEU A 612 16.90 -53.02 -16.62
N VAL A 613 16.68 -53.50 -17.85
CA VAL A 613 16.87 -54.91 -18.20
C VAL A 613 18.34 -55.29 -18.08
N ARG A 614 19.25 -54.43 -18.55
CA ARG A 614 20.69 -54.64 -18.44
C ARG A 614 21.17 -54.63 -16.98
N PHE A 615 20.67 -53.70 -16.17
CA PHE A 615 20.95 -53.59 -14.75
C PHE A 615 20.52 -54.86 -14.01
N ARG A 616 19.30 -55.34 -14.27
CA ARG A 616 18.79 -56.61 -13.70
C ARG A 616 19.66 -57.80 -14.07
N LYS A 617 20.06 -57.93 -15.34
CA LYS A 617 20.96 -59.02 -15.79
C LYS A 617 22.31 -58.97 -15.10
N LEU A 618 22.90 -57.78 -14.95
CA LEU A 618 24.19 -57.63 -14.27
C LEU A 618 24.07 -57.88 -12.77
N LEU A 619 23.00 -57.42 -12.11
CA LEU A 619 22.73 -57.68 -10.70
C LEU A 619 22.48 -59.17 -10.42
N ALA A 620 21.72 -59.85 -11.28
CA ALA A 620 21.49 -61.30 -11.21
C ALA A 620 22.78 -62.13 -11.43
N SER A 621 23.85 -61.50 -11.95
CA SER A 621 25.17 -62.14 -12.05
C SER A 621 26.02 -61.96 -10.78
N LEU A 622 25.61 -61.08 -9.87
CA LEU A 622 26.26 -60.79 -8.59
C LEU A 622 25.51 -61.44 -7.40
N GLU A 623 24.18 -61.59 -7.49
CA GLU A 623 23.31 -62.18 -6.46
C GLU A 623 22.08 -62.89 -7.11
N ARG A 624 21.22 -63.56 -6.31
CA ARG A 624 19.95 -64.16 -6.76
C ARG A 624 19.03 -63.07 -7.31
N ASP A 625 18.34 -63.34 -8.44
CA ASP A 625 17.43 -62.38 -9.09
C ASP A 625 16.37 -61.86 -8.10
N PRO A 626 16.39 -60.56 -7.75
CA PRO A 626 15.52 -60.00 -6.72
C PRO A 626 14.10 -59.68 -7.22
N GLY A 627 13.79 -59.90 -8.51
CA GLY A 627 12.46 -59.60 -9.06
C GLY A 627 12.21 -58.11 -9.33
N ILE A 628 13.28 -57.32 -9.52
CA ILE A 628 13.18 -55.89 -9.83
C ILE A 628 12.49 -55.64 -11.19
N GLY A 629 11.74 -54.55 -11.25
CA GLY A 629 10.91 -54.14 -12.39
C GLY A 629 10.46 -52.69 -12.28
N ASP A 630 9.50 -52.29 -13.11
CA ASP A 630 9.05 -50.89 -13.24
C ASP A 630 8.39 -50.30 -11.99
N GLY A 631 7.97 -51.14 -11.04
CA GLY A 631 7.45 -50.70 -9.74
C GLY A 631 8.51 -50.30 -8.72
N HIS A 632 9.81 -50.40 -9.05
CA HIS A 632 10.92 -50.23 -8.10
C HIS A 632 11.94 -49.14 -8.51
N LEU A 633 11.60 -48.27 -9.46
CA LEU A 633 12.54 -47.32 -10.05
C LEU A 633 13.01 -46.25 -9.06
N LYS A 634 12.15 -45.77 -8.15
CA LYS A 634 12.54 -44.79 -7.12
C LYS A 634 13.51 -45.41 -6.13
N LEU A 635 13.22 -46.60 -5.63
CA LEU A 635 14.12 -47.34 -4.72
C LEU A 635 15.49 -47.53 -5.35
N LEU A 636 15.54 -48.05 -6.58
CA LEU A 636 16.79 -48.28 -7.30
C LEU A 636 17.56 -46.98 -7.54
N SER A 637 16.85 -45.90 -7.88
CA SER A 637 17.47 -44.58 -8.12
C SER A 637 18.09 -43.99 -6.86
N ILE A 638 17.43 -44.13 -5.71
CA ILE A 638 17.98 -43.68 -4.42
C ILE A 638 19.25 -44.46 -4.09
N LEU A 639 19.23 -45.79 -4.24
CA LEU A 639 20.40 -46.64 -3.93
C LEU A 639 21.59 -46.35 -4.86
N VAL A 640 21.34 -46.13 -6.14
CA VAL A 640 22.37 -45.68 -7.09
C VAL A 640 22.89 -44.29 -6.71
N TRP A 641 22.01 -43.35 -6.35
CA TRP A 641 22.35 -41.97 -5.99
C TRP A 641 23.25 -41.89 -4.75
N ILE A 642 22.94 -42.66 -3.70
CA ILE A 642 23.75 -42.69 -2.48
C ILE A 642 25.04 -43.52 -2.62
N SER A 643 25.31 -44.03 -3.83
CA SER A 643 26.45 -44.91 -4.13
C SER A 643 26.45 -46.14 -3.23
N TYR A 644 25.32 -46.84 -3.14
CA TYR A 644 25.20 -48.08 -2.36
C TYR A 644 26.29 -49.07 -2.77
N GLY A 645 27.12 -49.51 -1.83
CA GLY A 645 28.27 -50.38 -2.11
C GLY A 645 27.98 -51.88 -2.00
N SER A 646 26.93 -52.26 -1.28
CA SER A 646 26.67 -53.66 -0.87
C SER A 646 25.64 -54.38 -1.75
N TRP A 647 25.75 -54.22 -3.07
CA TRP A 647 24.83 -54.83 -4.05
C TRP A 647 24.85 -56.37 -4.09
N ARG A 648 25.84 -57.01 -3.48
CA ARG A 648 25.94 -58.48 -3.37
C ARG A 648 25.04 -59.08 -2.27
N GLU A 649 24.50 -58.22 -1.41
CA GLU A 649 23.61 -58.58 -0.30
C GLU A 649 22.26 -57.85 -0.45
N PHE A 650 21.97 -57.33 -1.64
CA PHE A 650 20.78 -56.57 -1.97
C PHE A 650 19.50 -57.40 -1.75
N ALA A 651 19.47 -58.65 -2.20
CA ALA A 651 18.31 -59.54 -2.01
C ALA A 651 18.11 -59.93 -0.53
N ARG A 652 19.17 -59.86 0.31
CA ARG A 652 19.06 -60.09 1.75
C ARG A 652 18.62 -58.84 2.51
N ALA A 653 19.12 -57.68 2.13
CA ALA A 653 18.72 -56.38 2.69
C ALA A 653 17.25 -56.07 2.37
N PHE A 654 16.76 -56.54 1.22
CA PHE A 654 15.40 -56.33 0.76
C PHE A 654 14.71 -57.66 0.37
N PRO A 655 14.38 -58.50 1.36
CA PRO A 655 13.95 -59.88 1.12
C PRO A 655 12.52 -60.02 0.56
N LYS A 656 11.75 -58.93 0.52
CA LYS A 656 10.33 -58.90 0.13
C LYS A 656 10.02 -58.14 -1.17
N LEU A 657 11.01 -57.83 -2.02
CA LEU A 657 10.76 -57.15 -3.31
C LEU A 657 9.77 -57.89 -4.25
N SER A 658 9.53 -59.18 -3.99
CA SER A 658 8.59 -59.99 -4.77
C SER A 658 7.15 -59.92 -4.26
N ASP A 659 6.90 -59.28 -3.12
CA ASP A 659 5.56 -59.11 -2.54
C ASP A 659 4.88 -57.87 -3.15
N PRO A 660 3.74 -57.99 -3.85
CA PRO A 660 3.07 -56.85 -4.51
C PRO A 660 2.67 -55.70 -3.57
N GLN A 661 2.57 -55.94 -2.26
CA GLN A 661 2.18 -54.93 -1.27
C GLN A 661 3.38 -54.24 -0.59
N ASP A 662 4.60 -54.75 -0.77
CA ASP A 662 5.79 -54.31 -0.03
C ASP A 662 6.84 -53.83 -1.05
N TRP A 663 7.43 -52.64 -0.88
CA TRP A 663 8.52 -52.07 -1.73
C TRP A 663 8.15 -51.44 -3.08
N GLN A 664 6.89 -51.12 -3.35
CA GLN A 664 6.53 -50.38 -4.56
C GLN A 664 6.77 -48.87 -4.44
N ASP A 665 7.15 -48.23 -5.56
CA ASP A 665 7.48 -46.81 -5.67
C ASP A 665 6.38 -45.85 -5.15
N ASP A 666 5.13 -46.30 -5.08
CA ASP A 666 3.97 -45.55 -4.60
C ASP A 666 3.73 -45.68 -3.08
N THR A 667 4.17 -46.76 -2.44
CA THR A 667 3.88 -47.08 -1.03
C THR A 667 5.08 -46.90 -0.09
N PHE A 668 6.28 -46.66 -0.63
CA PHE A 668 7.54 -46.89 0.08
C PHE A 668 8.15 -45.70 0.87
N THR A 669 7.54 -44.51 0.91
CA THR A 669 8.14 -43.37 1.66
C THR A 669 8.20 -43.63 3.16
N PHE A 670 9.41 -43.66 3.74
CA PHE A 670 9.58 -43.95 5.17
C PHE A 670 9.41 -42.70 6.02
N LYS A 671 8.47 -42.79 6.96
CA LYS A 671 8.24 -41.75 7.97
C LYS A 671 9.06 -41.98 9.25
N ASP A 672 9.44 -43.22 9.56
CA ASP A 672 10.27 -43.55 10.73
C ASP A 672 11.65 -44.10 10.31
N PRO A 673 12.75 -43.36 10.58
CA PRO A 673 14.11 -43.81 10.32
C PRO A 673 14.48 -45.14 10.98
N ARG A 674 13.77 -45.56 12.04
CA ARG A 674 14.03 -46.83 12.76
C ARG A 674 13.74 -48.05 11.91
N GLN A 675 12.77 -47.99 10.99
CA GLN A 675 12.47 -49.09 10.08
C GLN A 675 13.63 -49.30 9.09
N LEU A 676 14.10 -48.21 8.47
CA LEU A 676 15.29 -48.20 7.61
C LEU A 676 16.56 -48.64 8.36
N ARG A 677 16.68 -48.22 9.61
CA ARG A 677 17.79 -48.59 10.49
C ARG A 677 17.85 -50.10 10.69
N SER A 678 16.71 -50.76 10.94
CA SER A 678 16.68 -52.23 11.08
C SER A 678 17.09 -52.98 9.81
N LEU A 679 16.82 -52.41 8.62
CA LEU A 679 17.16 -53.01 7.33
C LEU A 679 18.66 -52.88 7.00
N PHE A 680 19.27 -51.73 7.31
CA PHE A 680 20.70 -51.49 7.05
C PHE A 680 21.61 -51.99 8.20
N GLU A 681 21.28 -51.71 9.47
CA GLU A 681 22.12 -52.09 10.64
C GLU A 681 22.12 -53.58 10.94
N SER A 682 21.09 -54.34 10.56
CA SER A 682 21.08 -55.78 10.87
C SER A 682 22.03 -56.59 9.98
N GLN A 683 22.50 -56.05 8.85
CA GLN A 683 23.22 -56.86 7.85
C GLN A 683 24.39 -56.16 7.11
N VAL A 684 24.50 -54.83 7.13
CA VAL A 684 25.59 -54.09 6.50
C VAL A 684 26.06 -53.01 7.48
N ASP A 685 27.23 -53.20 8.10
CA ASP A 685 27.75 -52.48 9.28
C ASP A 685 28.09 -50.98 9.06
N ASP A 686 27.28 -50.22 8.29
CA ASP A 686 27.54 -48.84 7.87
C ASP A 686 26.32 -47.93 8.15
N ARG A 687 26.39 -47.23 9.29
CA ARG A 687 25.40 -46.23 9.72
C ARG A 687 25.19 -45.10 8.70
N SER A 688 26.10 -44.89 7.74
CA SER A 688 26.02 -43.76 6.82
C SER A 688 24.98 -43.95 5.70
N TYR A 689 24.53 -45.17 5.40
CA TYR A 689 23.52 -45.38 4.36
C TYR A 689 22.11 -44.97 4.79
N THR A 690 21.73 -45.18 6.05
CA THR A 690 20.40 -44.78 6.55
C THR A 690 20.19 -43.27 6.43
N ASP A 691 21.16 -42.46 6.86
CA ASP A 691 21.05 -41.00 6.82
C ASP A 691 21.06 -40.46 5.36
N LYS A 692 21.88 -41.06 4.50
CA LYS A 692 21.91 -40.75 3.06
C LYS A 692 20.60 -41.13 2.37
N PHE A 693 20.02 -42.27 2.71
CA PHE A 693 18.75 -42.72 2.15
C PHE A 693 17.60 -41.81 2.60
N CYS A 694 17.51 -41.52 3.90
CA CYS A 694 16.49 -40.66 4.49
C CYS A 694 16.46 -39.26 3.88
N SER A 695 17.64 -38.71 3.55
CA SER A 695 17.75 -37.40 2.89
C SER A 695 17.48 -37.47 1.38
N ALA A 696 17.92 -38.54 0.70
CA ALA A 696 17.75 -38.69 -0.75
C ALA A 696 16.32 -39.05 -1.17
N GLN A 697 15.52 -39.73 -0.34
CA GLN A 697 14.18 -40.19 -0.73
C GLN A 697 13.27 -39.06 -1.24
N TYR A 698 13.39 -37.85 -0.66
CA TYR A 698 12.58 -36.69 -1.03
C TYR A 698 12.97 -36.06 -2.37
N LEU A 699 14.13 -36.41 -2.93
CA LEU A 699 14.53 -36.01 -4.29
C LEU A 699 13.75 -36.81 -5.35
N PHE A 700 13.46 -38.08 -5.05
CA PHE A 700 12.84 -39.05 -5.97
C PHE A 700 11.34 -39.26 -5.70
N SER A 701 10.84 -38.76 -4.57
CA SER A 701 9.42 -38.80 -4.21
C SER A 701 8.98 -37.46 -3.61
N PRO A 702 8.70 -36.44 -4.46
CA PRO A 702 8.15 -35.17 -3.99
C PRO A 702 6.75 -35.36 -3.37
N ALA A 703 6.32 -34.42 -2.51
CA ALA A 703 5.02 -34.47 -1.85
C ALA A 703 3.88 -34.37 -2.88
N PRO A 704 2.86 -35.23 -2.79
CA PRO A 704 1.66 -35.13 -3.63
C PRO A 704 0.85 -33.89 -3.22
N ILE A 705 0.37 -33.12 -4.21
CA ILE A 705 -0.55 -32.00 -3.96
C ILE A 705 -1.98 -32.51 -4.13
N VAL A 706 -2.63 -32.80 -3.01
CA VAL A 706 -4.03 -33.28 -3.00
C VAL A 706 -4.96 -32.10 -2.83
N GLN A 707 -6.02 -32.03 -3.66
CA GLN A 707 -7.05 -31.00 -3.53
C GLN A 707 -7.87 -31.24 -2.26
N LEU A 708 -8.14 -30.18 -1.49
CA LEU A 708 -8.94 -30.23 -0.27
C LEU A 708 -10.35 -30.79 -0.56
N GLN A 709 -10.66 -31.94 0.06
CA GLN A 709 -11.98 -32.56 -0.03
C GLN A 709 -12.89 -32.08 1.12
N PRO A 710 -14.22 -32.13 0.92
CA PRO A 710 -15.19 -31.88 1.98
C PRO A 710 -14.94 -32.66 3.28
N SER A 711 -14.46 -33.90 3.16
CA SER A 711 -14.10 -34.77 4.28
C SER A 711 -12.85 -34.33 5.05
N ASP A 712 -11.95 -33.55 4.43
CA ASP A 712 -10.69 -33.13 5.05
C ASP A 712 -10.86 -31.90 5.94
N PHE A 713 -12.06 -31.32 5.96
CA PHE A 713 -12.32 -30.07 6.67
C PHE A 713 -12.37 -30.21 8.18
N ASP A 714 -12.58 -31.42 8.72
CA ASP A 714 -12.55 -31.72 10.16
C ASP A 714 -11.25 -32.39 10.62
N ALA A 715 -10.41 -32.89 9.69
CA ALA A 715 -9.16 -33.56 10.02
C ALA A 715 -8.00 -32.55 10.24
N PRO A 716 -7.11 -32.76 11.23
CA PRO A 716 -5.86 -32.01 11.35
C PRO A 716 -4.95 -32.26 10.15
N LEU A 717 -4.19 -31.25 9.73
CA LEU A 717 -3.17 -31.42 8.68
C LEU A 717 -2.04 -32.30 9.21
N ASN A 718 -1.70 -33.35 8.46
CA ASN A 718 -0.54 -34.19 8.75
C ASN A 718 0.71 -33.57 8.11
N PRO A 719 1.70 -33.09 8.88
CA PRO A 719 2.88 -32.46 8.32
C PRO A 719 3.78 -33.49 7.64
N PHE A 720 4.31 -33.12 6.47
CA PHE A 720 5.40 -33.84 5.84
C PHE A 720 6.71 -33.59 6.60
N ALA A 721 7.63 -34.55 6.52
CA ALA A 721 8.95 -34.43 7.14
C ALA A 721 9.74 -33.27 6.55
N GLU A 722 10.61 -32.68 7.37
CA GLU A 722 11.51 -31.61 6.95
C GLU A 722 12.40 -32.08 5.79
N GLY A 723 12.57 -31.23 4.79
CA GLY A 723 13.31 -31.59 3.57
C GLY A 723 12.49 -32.34 2.51
N THR A 724 11.17 -32.50 2.68
CA THR A 724 10.29 -32.93 1.57
C THR A 724 10.23 -31.86 0.47
N ARG A 725 10.19 -32.26 -0.80
CA ARG A 725 10.15 -31.36 -1.97
C ARG A 725 8.74 -31.23 -2.51
N LEU A 726 8.35 -30.03 -2.94
CA LEU A 726 7.09 -29.82 -3.66
C LEU A 726 7.33 -29.92 -5.18
N PRO A 727 6.37 -30.46 -5.95
CA PRO A 727 6.52 -30.70 -7.38
C PRO A 727 6.32 -29.43 -8.23
N PHE A 728 6.97 -28.33 -7.85
CA PHE A 728 6.94 -27.05 -8.56
C PHE A 728 8.13 -26.93 -9.50
N LEU A 729 7.88 -26.68 -10.79
CA LEU A 729 8.89 -26.51 -11.83
C LEU A 729 9.50 -25.09 -11.80
N GLU A 730 10.58 -24.87 -12.56
CA GLU A 730 11.24 -23.56 -12.67
C GLU A 730 10.29 -22.44 -13.15
N GLY A 731 10.58 -21.20 -12.71
CA GLY A 731 9.81 -20.01 -13.11
C GLY A 731 9.03 -19.30 -11.99
N ALA A 732 9.45 -19.45 -10.73
CA ALA A 732 8.81 -18.78 -9.60
C ALA A 732 8.91 -17.24 -9.72
N ARG A 733 7.83 -16.57 -10.17
CA ARG A 733 7.73 -15.11 -10.08
C ARG A 733 7.14 -14.76 -8.72
N THR A 734 7.87 -13.98 -7.92
CA THR A 734 7.28 -13.40 -6.71
C THR A 734 6.19 -12.42 -7.11
N LEU A 735 4.97 -12.68 -6.67
CA LEU A 735 3.81 -11.84 -7.01
C LEU A 735 3.61 -10.72 -5.98
N HIS A 736 4.00 -10.96 -4.73
CA HIS A 736 3.82 -9.99 -3.65
C HIS A 736 4.84 -10.20 -2.51
N HIS A 737 5.31 -9.09 -1.94
CA HIS A 737 6.16 -9.00 -0.74
C HIS A 737 5.42 -8.26 0.38
N GLY A 738 4.28 -8.83 0.81
CA GLY A 738 3.56 -8.40 2.01
C GLY A 738 4.05 -9.14 3.26
N THR A 739 3.18 -9.28 4.25
CA THR A 739 3.43 -10.10 5.47
C THR A 739 3.76 -11.56 5.17
N HIS A 740 3.26 -12.10 4.05
CA HIS A 740 3.51 -13.47 3.60
C HIS A 740 4.05 -13.49 2.17
N ARG A 741 4.97 -14.42 1.89
CA ARG A 741 5.57 -14.55 0.55
C ARG A 741 4.63 -15.31 -0.38
N VAL A 742 4.16 -14.66 -1.44
CA VAL A 742 3.31 -15.27 -2.48
C VAL A 742 4.08 -15.38 -3.80
N THR A 743 4.12 -16.59 -4.35
CA THR A 743 4.90 -16.93 -5.55
C THR A 743 4.05 -17.68 -6.56
N LYS A 744 4.16 -17.34 -7.86
CA LYS A 744 3.50 -18.06 -8.97
C LYS A 744 4.39 -19.21 -9.42
N HIS A 745 3.89 -20.44 -9.44
CA HIS A 745 4.64 -21.64 -9.82
C HIS A 745 3.95 -22.40 -10.93
N ARG A 746 4.74 -23.03 -11.80
CA ARG A 746 4.26 -24.10 -12.68
C ARG A 746 4.29 -25.42 -11.92
N VAL A 747 3.25 -26.22 -12.02
CA VAL A 747 3.16 -27.53 -11.36
C VAL A 747 3.57 -28.63 -12.34
N ALA A 748 4.24 -29.67 -11.84
CA ALA A 748 4.52 -30.87 -12.62
C ALA A 748 3.22 -31.50 -13.15
N ALA A 749 3.25 -31.98 -14.40
CA ALA A 749 2.08 -32.61 -15.02
C ALA A 749 1.52 -33.74 -14.14
N GLY A 750 0.20 -33.72 -13.92
CA GLY A 750 -0.50 -34.71 -13.10
C GLY A 750 -0.28 -34.60 -11.58
N ALA A 751 0.58 -33.68 -11.09
CA ALA A 751 0.79 -33.50 -9.66
C ALA A 751 -0.30 -32.69 -8.96
N LEU A 752 -1.13 -31.96 -9.73
CA LEU A 752 -2.37 -31.33 -9.27
C LEU A 752 -3.42 -31.37 -10.38
N VAL A 753 -4.60 -31.89 -10.05
CA VAL A 753 -5.73 -32.06 -10.97
C VAL A 753 -6.98 -31.48 -10.32
N GLN A 754 -7.81 -30.79 -11.10
CA GLN A 754 -9.12 -30.28 -10.66
C GLN A 754 -10.08 -31.44 -10.36
N ARG A 755 -11.17 -31.14 -9.64
CA ARG A 755 -12.26 -32.10 -9.41
C ARG A 755 -12.89 -32.63 -10.71
N THR A 756 -12.81 -31.86 -11.79
CA THR A 756 -13.30 -32.24 -13.13
C THR A 756 -12.39 -33.23 -13.86
N GLY A 757 -11.16 -33.45 -13.36
CA GLY A 757 -10.15 -34.27 -14.01
C GLY A 757 -9.14 -33.49 -14.85
N ASP A 758 -9.30 -32.17 -14.98
CA ASP A 758 -8.40 -31.32 -15.75
C ASP A 758 -7.12 -30.97 -14.98
N PRO A 759 -5.92 -31.02 -15.58
CA PRO A 759 -4.68 -30.67 -14.90
C PRO A 759 -4.63 -29.17 -14.55
N ILE A 760 -4.00 -28.84 -13.41
CA ILE A 760 -3.73 -27.45 -13.01
C ILE A 760 -2.25 -27.15 -13.21
N ASP A 761 -1.92 -26.44 -14.28
CA ASP A 761 -0.53 -26.21 -14.66
C ASP A 761 0.12 -25.03 -13.91
N ILE A 762 -0.67 -24.06 -13.45
CA ILE A 762 -0.16 -22.83 -12.82
C ILE A 762 -0.92 -22.53 -11.53
N VAL A 763 -0.18 -22.29 -10.45
CA VAL A 763 -0.73 -22.00 -9.11
C VAL A 763 -0.04 -20.81 -8.46
N ALA A 764 -0.73 -20.16 -7.54
CA ALA A 764 -0.13 -19.22 -6.60
C ALA A 764 0.08 -19.91 -5.25
N VAL A 765 1.28 -19.77 -4.67
CA VAL A 765 1.66 -20.41 -3.41
C VAL A 765 1.99 -19.34 -2.38
N LYS A 766 1.19 -19.26 -1.31
CA LYS A 766 1.44 -18.44 -0.13
C LYS A 766 2.22 -19.27 0.89
N THR A 767 3.42 -18.83 1.24
CA THR A 767 4.34 -19.54 2.14
C THR A 767 4.42 -18.85 3.50
N PHE A 768 4.31 -19.63 4.56
CA PHE A 768 4.36 -19.22 5.96
C PHE A 768 5.62 -19.79 6.60
N SER A 769 6.46 -18.93 7.16
CA SER A 769 7.65 -19.37 7.90
C SER A 769 7.26 -20.09 9.20
N PRO A 770 8.17 -20.84 9.84
CA PRO A 770 7.92 -21.46 11.14
C PRO A 770 7.44 -20.49 12.23
N ALA A 771 7.85 -19.21 12.17
CA ALA A 771 7.39 -18.18 13.10
C ALA A 771 5.89 -17.80 12.89
N GLN A 772 5.32 -18.11 11.74
CA GLN A 772 3.95 -17.76 11.32
C GLN A 772 2.99 -18.97 11.39
N GLU A 773 3.34 -20.01 12.15
CA GLU A 773 2.55 -21.24 12.25
C GLU A 773 1.11 -20.98 12.72
N TRP A 774 0.92 -20.05 13.66
CA TRP A 774 -0.41 -19.66 14.14
C TRP A 774 -1.27 -19.04 13.02
N GLU A 775 -0.71 -18.10 12.26
CA GLU A 775 -1.40 -17.43 11.15
C GLU A 775 -1.79 -18.45 10.06
N PHE A 776 -0.88 -19.37 9.74
CA PHE A 776 -1.17 -20.47 8.81
C PHE A 776 -2.35 -21.31 9.28
N LYS A 777 -2.38 -21.71 10.57
CA LYS A 777 -3.48 -22.51 11.13
C LYS A 777 -4.82 -21.77 11.10
N VAL A 778 -4.83 -20.48 11.44
CA VAL A 778 -6.05 -19.65 11.40
C VAL A 778 -6.58 -19.53 9.97
N GLU A 779 -5.72 -19.21 9.01
CA GLU A 779 -6.13 -19.05 7.60
C GLU A 779 -6.61 -20.38 7.01
N VAL A 780 -5.92 -21.50 7.31
CA VAL A 780 -6.39 -22.84 6.96
C VAL A 780 -7.79 -23.07 7.55
N GLN A 781 -8.02 -22.82 8.84
CA GLN A 781 -9.33 -23.04 9.45
C GLN A 781 -10.44 -22.21 8.79
N ASN A 782 -10.18 -20.94 8.47
CA ASN A 782 -11.13 -20.08 7.78
C ASN A 782 -11.46 -20.61 6.37
N LEU A 783 -10.43 -20.97 5.60
CA LEU A 783 -10.58 -21.55 4.26
C LEU A 783 -11.31 -22.90 4.31
N LYS A 784 -11.04 -23.72 5.33
CA LYS A 784 -11.73 -24.99 5.57
C LYS A 784 -13.22 -24.77 5.84
N LYS A 785 -13.60 -23.75 6.63
CA LYS A 785 -15.01 -23.40 6.88
C LYS A 785 -15.72 -22.96 5.59
N MET A 786 -15.07 -22.11 4.79
CA MET A 786 -15.63 -21.63 3.51
C MET A 786 -15.72 -22.75 2.46
N GLY A 787 -14.78 -23.69 2.47
CA GLY A 787 -14.76 -24.84 1.55
C GLY A 787 -15.89 -25.86 1.76
N ARG A 788 -16.61 -25.81 2.90
CA ARG A 788 -17.74 -26.70 3.23
C ARG A 788 -19.04 -26.36 2.48
N VAL A 789 -19.10 -25.20 1.83
CA VAL A 789 -20.31 -24.73 1.15
C VAL A 789 -20.53 -25.47 -0.17
N ALA A 790 -21.78 -25.81 -0.48
CA ALA A 790 -22.15 -26.60 -1.67
C ALA A 790 -21.79 -25.91 -3.01
N SER A 791 -21.79 -24.57 -3.03
CA SER A 791 -21.40 -23.74 -4.18
C SER A 791 -20.64 -22.52 -3.68
N ALA A 792 -19.33 -22.49 -3.90
CA ALA A 792 -18.52 -21.30 -3.63
C ALA A 792 -18.98 -20.15 -4.55
N HIS A 793 -19.01 -18.93 -4.04
CA HIS A 793 -19.36 -17.75 -4.83
C HIS A 793 -18.27 -17.49 -5.89
N ALA A 794 -18.66 -17.14 -7.12
CA ALA A 794 -17.74 -16.98 -8.25
C ALA A 794 -16.62 -15.96 -7.99
N ASN A 795 -16.95 -14.88 -7.27
CA ASN A 795 -16.06 -13.78 -6.89
C ASN A 795 -15.35 -13.97 -5.54
N ILE A 796 -15.21 -15.20 -5.02
CA ILE A 796 -14.39 -15.51 -3.85
C ILE A 796 -13.24 -16.42 -4.29
N GLN A 797 -12.01 -16.12 -3.87
CA GLN A 797 -10.85 -16.90 -4.24
C GLN A 797 -10.90 -18.30 -3.61
N TYR A 798 -10.65 -19.32 -4.44
CA TYR A 798 -10.62 -20.71 -4.01
C TYR A 798 -9.20 -21.18 -3.71
N CYS A 799 -9.04 -21.87 -2.57
CA CYS A 799 -7.81 -22.55 -2.17
C CYS A 799 -7.87 -24.02 -2.60
N PHE A 800 -6.91 -24.45 -3.43
CA PHE A 800 -6.81 -25.83 -3.90
C PHE A 800 -6.32 -26.76 -2.79
N SER A 801 -5.26 -26.38 -2.08
CA SER A 801 -4.59 -27.28 -1.14
C SER A 801 -3.86 -26.52 -0.02
N ALA A 802 -3.74 -27.18 1.13
CA ALA A 802 -2.95 -26.72 2.27
C ALA A 802 -1.95 -27.81 2.65
N ILE A 803 -0.66 -27.49 2.66
CA ILE A 803 0.43 -28.43 2.90
C ILE A 803 1.35 -27.87 3.98
N GLN A 804 1.76 -28.71 4.92
CA GLN A 804 2.76 -28.37 5.94
C GLN A 804 3.99 -29.26 5.77
N ILE A 805 5.18 -28.67 5.69
CA ILE A 805 6.48 -29.37 5.61
C ILE A 805 7.33 -28.91 6.79
N GLY A 806 7.56 -29.79 7.77
CA GLY A 806 8.14 -29.40 9.06
C GLY A 806 7.36 -28.25 9.71
N GLY A 807 8.04 -27.16 10.03
CA GLY A 807 7.41 -25.93 10.54
C GLY A 807 6.87 -24.96 9.47
N THR A 808 7.08 -25.23 8.17
CA THR A 808 6.70 -24.30 7.09
C THR A 808 5.33 -24.66 6.51
N GLY A 809 4.44 -23.68 6.41
CA GLY A 809 3.10 -23.83 5.84
C GLY A 809 3.02 -23.33 4.39
N HIS A 810 2.24 -23.99 3.56
CA HIS A 810 2.01 -23.64 2.16
C HIS A 810 0.51 -23.72 1.83
N LEU A 811 -0.06 -22.60 1.38
CA LEU A 811 -1.41 -22.55 0.81
C LEU A 811 -1.32 -22.38 -0.71
N ILE A 812 -2.08 -23.18 -1.45
CA ILE A 812 -2.01 -23.26 -2.91
C ILE A 812 -3.35 -22.79 -3.48
N PHE A 813 -3.32 -21.74 -4.29
CA PHE A 813 -4.48 -21.07 -4.85
C PHE A 813 -4.46 -21.05 -6.38
N GLN A 814 -5.61 -20.71 -6.98
CA GLN A 814 -5.67 -20.30 -8.38
C GLN A 814 -4.77 -19.09 -8.60
N ALA A 815 -3.92 -19.14 -9.64
CA ALA A 815 -3.05 -18.02 -9.98
C ALA A 815 -3.84 -16.90 -10.68
N ALA A 816 -3.82 -15.71 -10.08
CA ALA A 816 -4.35 -14.50 -10.69
C ALA A 816 -3.38 -13.92 -11.74
N GLU A 817 -3.89 -13.01 -12.57
CA GLU A 817 -3.04 -12.22 -13.49
C GLU A 817 -2.44 -11.00 -12.79
N CYS A 818 -3.21 -10.36 -11.92
CA CYS A 818 -2.79 -9.21 -11.09
C CYS A 818 -3.77 -8.99 -9.92
N ASN A 819 -3.49 -8.00 -9.07
CA ASN A 819 -4.46 -7.46 -8.11
C ASN A 819 -5.09 -6.15 -8.61
N LEU A 820 -6.18 -5.72 -7.99
CA LEU A 820 -6.91 -4.51 -8.40
C LEU A 820 -6.07 -3.24 -8.20
N SER A 821 -5.25 -3.19 -7.15
CA SER A 821 -4.33 -2.06 -6.90
C SER A 821 -3.42 -1.78 -8.10
N GLN A 822 -2.87 -2.83 -8.72
CA GLN A 822 -2.03 -2.74 -9.90
C GLN A 822 -2.76 -2.16 -11.11
N ILE A 823 -4.04 -2.49 -11.29
CA ILE A 823 -4.87 -1.93 -12.36
C ILE A 823 -5.19 -0.46 -12.10
N LEU A 824 -5.63 -0.12 -10.89
CA LEU A 824 -6.00 1.25 -10.51
C LEU A 824 -4.83 2.24 -10.61
N HIS A 825 -3.60 1.79 -10.33
CA HIS A 825 -2.38 2.60 -10.45
C HIS A 825 -1.65 2.41 -11.79
N TRP A 826 -2.22 1.66 -12.72
CA TRP A 826 -1.67 1.38 -14.05
C TRP A 826 -0.20 0.92 -14.06
N GLN A 827 0.11 -0.16 -13.35
CA GLN A 827 1.46 -0.74 -13.28
C GLN A 827 1.77 -1.67 -14.47
N GLU A 828 1.91 -1.09 -15.66
CA GLU A 828 1.99 -1.82 -16.95
C GLU A 828 3.07 -2.92 -17.00
N ASP A 829 4.22 -2.67 -16.39
CA ASP A 829 5.37 -3.58 -16.30
C ASP A 829 5.08 -4.87 -15.52
N GLN A 830 4.01 -4.89 -14.72
CA GLN A 830 3.67 -6.03 -13.89
C GLN A 830 2.75 -7.03 -14.60
N PHE A 831 2.05 -6.64 -15.67
CA PHE A 831 1.07 -7.48 -16.36
C PHE A 831 1.69 -8.43 -17.39
N PRO A 832 1.05 -9.59 -17.68
CA PRO A 832 1.29 -10.31 -18.92
C PRO A 832 0.91 -9.44 -20.13
N LYS A 833 1.78 -9.35 -21.15
CA LYS A 833 1.58 -8.49 -22.34
C LYS A 833 0.21 -8.70 -23.02
N ASN A 834 -0.20 -9.96 -23.19
CA ASN A 834 -1.48 -10.29 -23.82
C ASN A 834 -2.68 -9.81 -23.00
N PHE A 835 -2.58 -9.85 -21.68
CA PHE A 835 -3.62 -9.37 -20.77
C PHE A 835 -3.71 -7.84 -20.78
N CYS A 836 -2.56 -7.16 -20.72
CA CYS A 836 -2.50 -5.70 -20.83
C CYS A 836 -3.11 -5.18 -22.14
N ASN A 837 -2.80 -5.82 -23.27
CA ASN A 837 -3.36 -5.45 -24.57
C ASN A 837 -4.90 -5.57 -24.59
N LYS A 838 -5.46 -6.63 -23.99
CA LYS A 838 -6.93 -6.78 -23.86
C LYS A 838 -7.54 -5.66 -23.03
N ILE A 839 -6.92 -5.29 -21.90
CA ILE A 839 -7.39 -4.18 -21.06
C ILE A 839 -7.39 -2.88 -21.87
N LYS A 840 -6.27 -2.56 -22.54
CA LYS A 840 -6.16 -1.35 -23.37
C LYS A 840 -7.20 -1.28 -24.49
N GLN A 841 -7.57 -2.43 -25.05
CA GLN A 841 -8.47 -2.50 -26.20
C GLN A 841 -9.95 -2.45 -25.80
N TYR A 842 -10.32 -3.05 -24.66
CA TYR A 842 -11.72 -3.30 -24.32
C TYR A 842 -12.20 -2.66 -23.02
N LEU A 843 -11.32 -2.08 -22.19
CA LEU A 843 -11.73 -1.46 -20.94
C LEU A 843 -12.67 -0.26 -21.18
N ARG A 844 -13.81 -0.30 -20.50
CA ARG A 844 -14.84 0.74 -20.47
C ARG A 844 -15.27 0.95 -19.02
N PRO A 845 -15.72 2.16 -18.62
CA PRO A 845 -16.19 2.41 -17.26
C PRO A 845 -17.30 1.45 -16.78
N SER A 846 -18.14 0.95 -17.69
CA SER A 846 -19.18 -0.03 -17.40
C SER A 846 -18.65 -1.34 -16.81
N TYR A 847 -17.45 -1.79 -17.21
CA TYR A 847 -16.85 -3.01 -16.68
C TYR A 847 -16.43 -2.87 -15.23
N LEU A 848 -15.90 -1.70 -14.85
CA LEU A 848 -15.55 -1.42 -13.45
C LEU A 848 -16.79 -1.42 -12.56
N LEU A 849 -17.91 -0.87 -13.06
CA LEU A 849 -19.18 -0.87 -12.34
C LEU A 849 -19.80 -2.26 -12.22
N TRP A 850 -19.67 -3.10 -13.25
CA TRP A 850 -20.14 -4.47 -13.21
C TRP A 850 -19.33 -5.28 -12.18
N GLU A 851 -18.00 -5.24 -12.22
CA GLU A 851 -17.18 -5.95 -11.23
C GLU A 851 -17.41 -5.44 -9.80
N ALA A 852 -17.64 -4.13 -9.62
CA ALA A 852 -17.99 -3.58 -8.32
C ALA A 852 -19.33 -4.12 -7.79
N ARG A 853 -20.32 -4.35 -8.68
CA ARG A 853 -21.58 -5.03 -8.34
C ARG A 853 -21.33 -6.48 -7.92
N ASP A 854 -20.49 -7.20 -8.65
CA ASP A 854 -20.22 -8.61 -8.36
C ASP A 854 -19.42 -8.79 -7.04
N LEU A 855 -18.52 -7.86 -6.73
CA LEU A 855 -17.87 -7.78 -5.42
C LEU A 855 -18.85 -7.47 -4.29
N ARG A 856 -19.80 -6.56 -4.50
CA ARG A 856 -20.87 -6.29 -3.54
C ARG A 856 -21.68 -7.57 -3.28
N ASP A 857 -22.02 -8.31 -4.34
CA ASP A 857 -22.79 -9.55 -4.22
C ASP A 857 -22.02 -10.62 -3.43
N ALA A 858 -20.69 -10.71 -3.64
CA ALA A 858 -19.81 -11.58 -2.85
C ALA A 858 -19.71 -11.17 -1.37
N LEU A 859 -19.58 -9.88 -1.08
CA LEU A 859 -19.58 -9.36 0.29
C LEU A 859 -20.93 -9.57 0.97
N GLN A 860 -22.03 -9.37 0.25
CA GLN A 860 -23.37 -9.65 0.74
C GLN A 860 -23.52 -11.14 1.09
N TRP A 861 -22.98 -12.04 0.26
CA TRP A 861 -22.96 -13.47 0.55
C TRP A 861 -22.18 -13.81 1.83
N LEU A 862 -20.99 -13.21 2.04
CA LEU A 862 -20.20 -13.38 3.27
C LEU A 862 -20.95 -12.88 4.52
N HIS A 863 -21.61 -11.72 4.45
CA HIS A 863 -22.31 -11.10 5.59
C HIS A 863 -23.69 -11.69 5.88
N SER A 864 -24.45 -12.04 4.84
CA SER A 864 -25.79 -12.66 4.96
C SER A 864 -25.69 -14.12 5.42
N GLY A 865 -24.48 -14.67 5.31
CA GLY A 865 -24.08 -15.97 5.81
C GLY A 865 -24.31 -17.09 4.81
N PHE A 866 -23.42 -18.09 4.89
CA PHE A 866 -23.37 -19.26 4.03
C PHE A 866 -23.47 -20.54 4.85
N SER A 867 -24.04 -21.60 4.27
CA SER A 867 -24.28 -22.88 4.96
C SER A 867 -23.46 -24.00 4.36
N ALA A 868 -22.95 -24.88 5.22
CA ALA A 868 -22.25 -26.08 4.79
C ALA A 868 -23.25 -27.08 4.17
N ARG A 869 -22.81 -27.83 3.15
CA ARG A 869 -23.64 -28.85 2.50
C ARG A 869 -24.06 -29.90 3.54
N ASN A 870 -25.37 -30.13 3.68
CA ASN A 870 -25.96 -31.08 4.63
C ASN A 870 -25.73 -30.75 6.13
N SER A 871 -25.49 -29.48 6.49
CA SER A 871 -25.47 -29.02 7.89
C SER A 871 -26.47 -27.87 8.10
N LEU A 872 -27.05 -27.79 9.30
CA LEU A 872 -27.84 -26.65 9.77
C LEU A 872 -26.98 -25.45 10.16
N ASP A 873 -25.65 -25.61 10.20
CA ASP A 873 -24.74 -24.53 10.55
C ASP A 873 -24.71 -23.43 9.49
N ARG A 874 -24.87 -22.19 9.97
CA ARG A 874 -24.82 -20.99 9.15
C ARG A 874 -23.71 -20.09 9.63
N TYR A 875 -22.76 -19.81 8.75
CA TYR A 875 -21.58 -19.03 9.06
C TYR A 875 -21.70 -17.63 8.48
N LYS A 876 -21.32 -16.61 9.25
CA LYS A 876 -21.09 -15.26 8.74
C LYS A 876 -19.59 -14.98 8.73
N CYS A 877 -19.10 -14.33 7.68
CA CYS A 877 -17.69 -13.98 7.55
C CYS A 877 -17.52 -12.47 7.42
N TYR A 878 -16.69 -11.89 8.28
CA TYR A 878 -16.21 -10.52 8.16
C TYR A 878 -14.75 -10.56 7.71
N HIS A 879 -14.44 -9.89 6.60
CA HIS A 879 -13.10 -9.98 5.98
C HIS A 879 -12.02 -9.21 6.76
N LEU A 880 -12.38 -8.06 7.35
CA LEU A 880 -11.53 -7.20 8.19
C LEU A 880 -10.24 -6.62 7.57
N ASP A 881 -9.93 -6.94 6.30
CA ASP A 881 -8.80 -6.39 5.54
C ASP A 881 -9.16 -6.24 4.05
N PHE A 882 -10.39 -5.77 3.78
CA PHE A 882 -10.85 -5.59 2.40
C PHE A 882 -10.24 -4.32 1.80
N LYS A 883 -9.36 -4.49 0.81
CA LYS A 883 -8.62 -3.42 0.13
C LYS A 883 -8.27 -3.84 -1.32
N PRO A 884 -7.88 -2.90 -2.20
CA PRO A 884 -7.55 -3.23 -3.59
C PRO A 884 -6.47 -4.30 -3.78
N ASP A 885 -5.51 -4.42 -2.86
CA ASP A 885 -4.48 -5.48 -2.90
C ASP A 885 -5.05 -6.90 -2.69
N ASN A 886 -6.19 -7.00 -1.99
CA ASN A 886 -6.89 -8.24 -1.65
C ASN A 886 -8.05 -8.53 -2.61
N VAL A 887 -8.14 -7.80 -3.71
CA VAL A 887 -9.03 -8.11 -4.84
C VAL A 887 -8.16 -8.57 -6.00
N LEU A 888 -8.28 -9.83 -6.38
CA LEU A 888 -7.48 -10.46 -7.42
C LEU A 888 -8.24 -10.55 -8.73
N VAL A 889 -7.53 -10.36 -9.83
CA VAL A 889 -8.11 -10.29 -11.18
C VAL A 889 -7.67 -11.50 -11.98
N PHE A 890 -8.67 -12.23 -12.49
CA PHE A 890 -8.50 -13.45 -13.26
C PHE A 890 -8.92 -13.23 -14.71
N ALA A 891 -8.32 -13.98 -15.62
CA ALA A 891 -8.81 -14.09 -16.99
C ALA A 891 -10.22 -14.74 -17.00
N PRO A 892 -11.09 -14.38 -17.95
CA PRO A 892 -12.45 -14.89 -18.04
C PRO A 892 -12.46 -16.41 -18.23
N SER A 893 -13.44 -17.08 -17.61
CA SER A 893 -13.52 -18.56 -17.57
C SER A 893 -14.14 -19.16 -18.84
N HIS A 894 -14.88 -18.38 -19.62
CA HIS A 894 -15.53 -18.80 -20.87
C HIS A 894 -15.07 -17.90 -22.02
N LEU A 895 -14.40 -18.49 -23.00
CA LEU A 895 -13.85 -17.79 -24.18
C LEU A 895 -14.93 -17.38 -25.22
N ASP A 896 -16.19 -17.75 -25.00
CA ASP A 896 -17.25 -17.68 -26.00
C ASP A 896 -18.21 -16.47 -25.85
N GLN A 897 -18.01 -15.61 -24.84
CA GLN A 897 -18.75 -14.34 -24.72
C GLN A 897 -17.82 -13.15 -25.01
N PRO A 898 -18.12 -12.33 -26.04
CA PRO A 898 -17.26 -11.20 -26.43
C PRO A 898 -17.21 -10.05 -25.40
N ASP A 899 -18.02 -10.14 -24.34
CA ASP A 899 -18.17 -9.08 -23.34
C ASP A 899 -17.34 -9.31 -22.06
N ASP A 900 -16.75 -10.48 -21.80
CA ASP A 900 -16.00 -10.72 -20.55
C ASP A 900 -14.49 -10.49 -20.71
N ILE A 901 -13.95 -9.44 -20.07
CA ILE A 901 -12.51 -9.10 -20.13
C ILE A 901 -11.70 -9.64 -18.94
N TRP A 902 -12.32 -9.79 -17.77
CA TRP A 902 -11.72 -10.29 -16.52
C TRP A 902 -12.81 -10.70 -15.51
N ILE A 903 -12.40 -11.23 -14.35
CA ILE A 903 -13.28 -11.48 -13.19
C ILE A 903 -12.54 -11.08 -11.92
N TRP A 904 -13.16 -10.29 -11.03
CA TRP A 904 -12.60 -9.92 -9.73
C TRP A 904 -13.02 -10.91 -8.64
N LYS A 905 -12.05 -11.38 -7.84
CA LYS A 905 -12.31 -12.25 -6.69
C LYS A 905 -11.68 -11.70 -5.41
N ILE A 906 -12.41 -11.78 -4.32
CA ILE A 906 -11.92 -11.42 -2.98
C ILE A 906 -10.96 -12.49 -2.46
N ALA A 907 -9.83 -12.07 -1.91
CA ALA A 907 -8.71 -12.89 -1.47
C ALA A 907 -8.19 -12.49 -0.08
N ASP A 908 -7.31 -13.32 0.48
CA ASP A 908 -6.63 -13.11 1.77
C ASP A 908 -7.55 -13.08 3.01
N PHE A 909 -8.03 -14.25 3.39
CA PHE A 909 -8.90 -14.44 4.56
C PHE A 909 -8.14 -14.71 5.87
N GLY A 910 -6.84 -14.36 5.92
CA GLY A 910 -5.99 -14.59 7.09
C GLY A 910 -6.40 -13.78 8.32
N ARG A 911 -7.03 -12.62 8.12
CA ARG A 911 -7.57 -11.75 9.18
C ARG A 911 -9.08 -11.89 9.36
N SER A 912 -9.74 -12.71 8.55
CA SER A 912 -11.18 -12.81 8.57
C SER A 912 -11.68 -13.49 9.84
N VAL A 913 -12.83 -13.04 10.32
CA VAL A 913 -13.55 -13.67 11.43
C VAL A 913 -14.76 -14.41 10.86
N ILE A 914 -14.87 -15.71 11.16
CA ILE A 914 -16.01 -16.54 10.74
C ILE A 914 -16.74 -17.06 11.98
N GLU A 915 -17.95 -16.53 12.18
CA GLU A 915 -18.84 -16.83 13.31
C GLU A 915 -19.88 -17.86 12.91
N ASN A 916 -20.20 -18.79 13.82
CA ASN A 916 -21.31 -19.71 13.64
C ASN A 916 -22.58 -19.09 14.26
N THR A 917 -23.65 -18.97 13.48
CA THR A 917 -24.90 -18.28 13.86
C THR A 917 -26.08 -19.23 14.05
N SER A 918 -25.83 -20.54 14.15
CA SER A 918 -26.85 -21.60 14.31
C SER A 918 -27.77 -21.44 15.54
N GLY A 919 -27.47 -20.55 16.48
CA GLY A 919 -28.24 -20.31 17.71
C GLY A 919 -29.11 -19.06 17.73
N ASP A 920 -28.91 -18.08 16.84
CA ASP A 920 -29.45 -16.71 17.01
C ASP A 920 -30.83 -16.47 16.35
N TRP A 921 -31.45 -17.49 15.76
CA TRP A 921 -32.72 -17.35 15.03
C TRP A 921 -33.96 -17.92 15.75
N ALA A 922 -33.86 -18.18 17.06
CA ALA A 922 -35.02 -18.46 17.90
C ALA A 922 -35.72 -17.15 18.34
N SER A 923 -36.54 -16.60 17.43
CA SER A 923 -37.65 -15.63 17.65
C SER A 923 -37.32 -14.13 17.81
N PRO A 924 -38.21 -13.22 17.32
CA PRO A 924 -37.93 -11.79 17.16
C PRO A 924 -38.44 -10.94 18.35
N THR A 925 -37.73 -9.86 18.69
CA THR A 925 -38.30 -8.55 19.09
C THR A 925 -37.17 -7.52 19.21
N PRO A 926 -37.39 -6.24 18.83
CA PRO A 926 -36.37 -5.21 18.89
C PRO A 926 -36.34 -4.61 20.30
N ASN A 927 -35.19 -4.71 20.98
CA ASN A 927 -34.93 -3.87 22.14
C ASN A 927 -33.62 -3.11 21.95
N VAL A 928 -33.80 -1.84 21.61
CA VAL A 928 -32.84 -0.76 21.78
C VAL A 928 -32.37 -0.77 23.23
N THR A 929 -31.11 -1.08 23.48
CA THR A 929 -30.40 -0.57 24.66
C THR A 929 -28.93 -0.30 24.32
N SER A 930 -28.56 0.94 24.62
CA SER A 930 -27.24 1.55 24.52
C SER A 930 -26.16 0.82 25.32
N ILE A 931 -24.96 0.67 24.76
CA ILE A 931 -23.74 0.49 25.55
C ILE A 931 -22.65 1.45 25.03
N ARG A 932 -22.15 2.28 25.95
CA ARG A 932 -21.06 3.24 25.83
C ARG A 932 -19.69 2.56 25.63
N PRO A 933 -18.67 3.30 25.15
CA PRO A 933 -17.32 2.79 24.95
C PRO A 933 -16.53 2.73 26.27
N GLY A 934 -15.68 1.70 26.42
CA GLY A 934 -14.78 1.55 27.56
C GLY A 934 -13.66 0.54 27.31
N SER A 935 -12.46 1.10 27.10
CA SER A 935 -11.12 0.61 27.50
C SER A 935 -10.67 -0.81 27.11
N ALA A 936 -9.77 -0.88 26.12
CA ALA A 936 -8.38 -1.29 26.28
C ALA A 936 -7.55 -0.74 25.10
#